data_AF-A0A6P6SC28-F1
#
_entry.id   AF-A0A6P6SC28-F1
#
_cell.length_a   1.000
_cell.length_b   1.000
_cell.length_c   1.000
_cell.angle_alpha   90.00
_cell.angle_beta   90.00
_cell.angle_gamma   90.00
#
_symmetry.space_group_name_H-M   'P 1'
#
loop_
_entity.id
_entity.type
_entity.pdbx_description
1 polymer ?
#
loop_
_entity_poly.entity_id
_entity_poly.type
_entity_poly.pdbx_seq_one_letter_code
_entity_poly.pdbx_strand_id
1 'polypeptide(L)'
;MNPLTNWDWGFIPSTLLVWKLDCLRTLWKFCPQSQKWTSNLYSKASKTGFDSEDLVKLVEVLKEKLKFLKNFVGFVTLHGVEDGQLGPLFVHTEFITANAARLSFTWNSDPSSTRNHITDLLQKIIPPESQVHETCVQALITSKFSRHPYGDSDELVLRDFLESLQCNIWSILKSCTFRMISVKFQLQILWEGFRYLRTIFKEKPKKFDEKVRDLTGLVLCDAGLYLLSLSLNATNDGFIREMDLVSPDLLENMNLIKLTVAEECLETSPFNFPRTNALGFIDFLLKYMRELTSSEASLAALADHPVQTIQKDLGFLRFFGGKIVEMRNGDEELQALWDRVVEVAYTVEFPIDSVLVGDILDSCSLSFDSIVEEIESIKSEASKIFDSKRPDVKEKEVTKRPNPPPAQGSKPTNNDVVVGFEDEATSIINRLTRGSRQVQIVPIVGMPGLGKTTLAKKVYNDSSIISYFYTRAWCTVSQVYAMKNLLLEILTCIESKHSEKFFEMSEEDLAAEVKKGLLRNRYLIVFDDVWDMELWNRLEASFPNDGNGSRVIMTSRLRDVVPQDNLHQEPHYLRQLTHDESWDLLKEKLCPGKDLLPSELSELRMQIVEMCQGLPLTIVILAGILANMDPSGWKGEVQSLSSRNVSSTDQCTTALELSYEHLPDNLKPCFLYFGGFPEDHEHTVKRLIWLWVTEGFVQATDLKSAEDVANDYMMDLINRSLVMVSKQRSIGGVKTCRIHDLLHEFCVEKAKEENFLQLVRGYDELYTLNVPRYLRRLCINSTTKDFNESRLAFPTVRCLLFFAHGTWELYPWFGLPFNFHLFKLLRVLDLSQINLKDTFPREIELLVHLRYLAILGDVYIPSSIANLQNLETFLASSTSLPDTLWNLKKLRHLVWIGQFSFGGFRLPTENLDKSPQLCNLDTLSRVIIFSWENRDKIFKKFPNIRKFKCELTAPHHPAKQQGDNILALDFSSRLESLSLRVPKGFGKPYPVEFHLSLTVRKLTLSGFCLPWSKISAVANLPNLEVLKLLEEAFVGETWDLEGEEFPELRFLKLASLDIVKWTAFECENSFPRLQKLVLEKCHNLEEIPSSLGNVSTLDTIEVIDCPKSETSVNEIQEEQISMGNTGFKVMTSFKRSS
;
A
#
# COMPACT_ATOMS: atom_id res chain seq x y z
N MET A 1 27.92 30.84 -49.52
CA MET A 1 29.06 31.05 -50.43
C MET A 1 30.31 30.47 -49.79
N ASN A 2 30.71 29.29 -50.28
CA ASN A 2 32.05 28.68 -50.35
C ASN A 2 32.94 28.44 -49.10
N PRO A 3 33.80 27.39 -49.16
CA PRO A 3 33.75 26.27 -48.21
C PRO A 3 35.14 25.91 -47.64
N LEU A 4 35.19 25.00 -46.66
CA LEU A 4 36.38 24.19 -46.38
C LEU A 4 35.94 22.75 -46.15
N THR A 5 36.06 21.97 -47.22
CA THR A 5 36.01 20.51 -47.30
C THR A 5 37.27 19.86 -46.75
N ASN A 6 37.19 18.53 -46.57
CA ASN A 6 38.26 17.53 -46.43
C ASN A 6 38.68 17.15 -45.02
N TRP A 7 37.86 16.31 -44.38
CA TRP A 7 38.38 15.05 -43.82
C TRP A 7 37.57 13.89 -44.44
N ASP A 8 38.02 13.45 -45.62
CA ASP A 8 37.67 12.14 -46.18
C ASP A 8 38.28 11.07 -45.25
N TRP A 9 37.42 10.29 -44.59
CA TRP A 9 37.78 8.98 -44.03
C TRP A 9 37.34 7.84 -44.97
N GLY A 10 37.31 8.12 -46.27
CA GLY A 10 37.41 7.08 -47.30
C GLY A 10 38.89 6.72 -47.47
N PHE A 11 39.19 5.42 -47.52
CA PHE A 11 40.53 4.79 -47.55
C PHE A 11 41.18 4.50 -46.19
N ILE A 12 40.76 3.39 -45.58
CA ILE A 12 41.75 2.48 -45.03
C ILE A 12 42.31 1.69 -46.23
N PRO A 13 43.63 1.73 -46.52
CA PRO A 13 44.20 0.99 -47.64
C PRO A 13 43.99 -0.52 -47.47
N SER A 14 43.61 -1.19 -48.56
CA SER A 14 43.52 -2.65 -48.70
C SER A 14 44.86 -3.39 -48.55
N THR A 15 45.92 -2.70 -48.11
CA THR A 15 47.26 -3.24 -47.84
C THR A 15 47.59 -3.42 -46.36
N LEU A 16 46.66 -3.13 -45.45
CA LEU A 16 46.76 -3.52 -44.02
C LEU A 16 46.15 -4.90 -43.72
N LEU A 17 45.81 -5.67 -44.75
CA LEU A 17 45.20 -7.00 -44.66
C LEU A 17 46.20 -8.15 -44.33
N VAL A 18 47.44 -7.85 -43.93
CA VAL A 18 48.50 -8.87 -43.75
C VAL A 18 49.17 -8.80 -42.36
N TRP A 19 48.53 -8.23 -41.35
CA TRP A 19 48.95 -8.42 -39.95
C TRP A 19 47.86 -9.18 -39.17
N LYS A 20 48.09 -10.49 -39.14
CA LYS A 20 47.34 -11.58 -38.50
C LYS A 20 46.91 -11.30 -37.05
N LEU A 21 45.67 -11.68 -36.74
CA LEU A 21 45.12 -12.25 -35.48
C LEU A 21 45.30 -11.49 -34.15
N ASP A 22 46.40 -10.78 -33.89
CA ASP A 22 46.59 -10.01 -32.65
C ASP A 22 45.78 -8.71 -32.61
N CYS A 23 45.42 -8.15 -33.78
CA CYS A 23 44.51 -7.00 -33.85
C CYS A 23 43.05 -7.36 -33.50
N LEU A 24 42.61 -8.61 -33.69
CA LEU A 24 41.26 -9.05 -33.29
C LEU A 24 41.14 -9.19 -31.76
N ARG A 25 42.20 -9.64 -31.08
CA ARG A 25 42.31 -9.49 -29.61
C ARG A 25 42.37 -8.03 -29.15
N THR A 26 42.79 -7.12 -30.02
CA THR A 26 42.86 -5.68 -29.73
C THR A 26 41.53 -4.95 -30.02
N LEU A 27 40.70 -5.43 -30.95
CA LEU A 27 39.28 -5.05 -31.07
C LEU A 27 38.49 -5.41 -29.80
N TRP A 28 38.87 -6.49 -29.11
CA TRP A 28 38.37 -6.83 -27.79
C TRP A 28 38.68 -5.76 -26.71
N LYS A 29 39.76 -4.97 -26.89
CA LYS A 29 40.11 -3.80 -26.04
C LYS A 29 39.35 -2.51 -26.40
N PHE A 30 38.59 -2.46 -27.51
CA PHE A 30 37.68 -1.35 -27.83
C PHE A 30 36.28 -1.52 -27.20
N CYS A 31 35.94 -2.70 -26.69
CA CYS A 31 34.67 -2.96 -25.99
C CYS A 31 34.49 -2.16 -24.67
N PRO A 32 35.52 -1.88 -23.86
CA PRO A 32 35.44 -0.88 -22.78
C PRO A 32 35.08 0.52 -23.28
N GLN A 33 35.42 0.86 -24.54
CA GLN A 33 34.98 2.12 -25.14
C GLN A 33 33.52 2.11 -25.57
N SER A 34 32.92 0.96 -25.93
CA SER A 34 31.48 0.88 -26.22
C SER A 34 30.61 1.15 -24.99
N GLN A 35 31.06 0.75 -23.79
CA GLN A 35 30.47 1.20 -22.52
C GLN A 35 30.62 2.72 -22.33
N LYS A 36 31.79 3.30 -22.60
CA LYS A 36 31.97 4.77 -22.58
C LYS A 36 31.07 5.50 -23.58
N TRP A 37 30.90 4.96 -24.79
CA TRP A 37 30.09 5.56 -25.85
C TRP A 37 28.60 5.47 -25.55
N THR A 38 28.12 4.31 -25.07
CA THR A 38 26.73 4.15 -24.64
C THR A 38 26.41 4.96 -23.40
N SER A 39 27.33 5.07 -22.43
CA SER A 39 27.19 5.99 -21.29
C SER A 39 27.22 7.46 -21.71
N ASN A 40 28.02 7.83 -22.71
CA ASN A 40 28.01 9.18 -23.28
C ASN A 40 26.71 9.48 -24.05
N LEU A 41 26.19 8.53 -24.83
CA LEU A 41 24.89 8.61 -25.50
C LEU A 41 23.78 8.77 -24.48
N TYR A 42 23.79 7.96 -23.42
CA TYR A 42 22.84 8.03 -22.32
C TYR A 42 22.90 9.38 -21.60
N SER A 43 24.09 9.88 -21.26
CA SER A 43 24.28 11.19 -20.62
C SER A 43 23.88 12.36 -21.51
N LYS A 44 24.03 12.24 -22.84
CA LYS A 44 23.56 13.26 -23.79
C LYS A 44 22.04 13.20 -23.96
N ALA A 45 21.46 12.00 -24.03
CA ALA A 45 20.03 11.78 -24.10
C ALA A 45 19.33 12.35 -22.86
N SER A 46 19.81 12.02 -21.65
CA SER A 46 19.22 12.46 -20.39
C SER A 46 19.27 13.98 -20.15
N LYS A 47 20.04 14.74 -20.95
CA LYS A 47 20.15 16.21 -20.88
C LYS A 47 19.23 16.93 -21.88
N THR A 48 18.54 16.21 -22.75
CA THR A 48 17.57 16.78 -23.70
C THR A 48 16.15 16.69 -23.11
N GLY A 49 15.26 17.67 -23.34
CA GLY A 49 13.90 17.72 -22.76
C GLY A 49 12.96 16.59 -23.20
N PHE A 50 11.65 16.69 -22.92
CA PHE A 50 10.60 15.65 -23.06
C PHE A 50 10.68 14.63 -24.22
N ASP A 51 11.25 14.96 -25.39
CA ASP A 51 11.49 14.03 -26.52
C ASP A 51 12.63 12.99 -26.26
N SER A 52 13.37 13.14 -25.16
CA SER A 52 14.55 12.35 -24.83
C SER A 52 14.26 10.99 -24.22
N GLU A 53 13.09 10.78 -23.63
CA GLU A 53 12.81 9.56 -22.88
C GLU A 53 12.73 8.32 -23.79
N ASP A 54 12.13 8.46 -24.98
CA ASP A 54 12.11 7.40 -26.00
C ASP A 54 13.50 7.14 -26.61
N LEU A 55 14.33 8.18 -26.70
CA LEU A 55 15.71 8.07 -27.14
C LEU A 55 16.59 7.34 -26.12
N VAL A 56 16.43 7.64 -24.84
CA VAL A 56 17.11 6.94 -23.74
C VAL A 56 16.79 5.45 -23.81
N LYS A 57 15.51 5.08 -23.96
CA LYS A 57 15.08 3.68 -24.12
C LYS A 57 15.74 3.00 -25.32
N LEU A 58 15.78 3.67 -26.47
CA LEU A 58 16.42 3.12 -27.68
C LEU A 58 17.94 2.91 -27.49
N VAL A 59 18.62 3.82 -26.78
CA VAL A 59 20.04 3.68 -26.44
C VAL A 59 20.27 2.50 -25.49
N GLU A 60 19.39 2.28 -24.52
CA GLU A 60 19.47 1.12 -23.62
C GLU A 60 19.26 -0.21 -24.36
N VAL A 61 18.27 -0.28 -25.26
CA VAL A 61 18.05 -1.47 -26.09
C VAL A 61 19.28 -1.75 -26.96
N LEU A 62 19.91 -0.71 -27.52
CA LEU A 62 21.15 -0.84 -28.30
C LEU A 62 22.28 -1.39 -27.43
N LYS A 63 22.45 -0.87 -26.21
CA LYS A 63 23.45 -1.34 -25.25
C LYS A 63 23.27 -2.82 -24.89
N GLU A 64 22.05 -3.25 -24.63
CA GLU A 64 21.74 -4.66 -24.29
C GLU A 64 21.99 -5.60 -25.47
N LYS A 65 21.62 -5.23 -26.70
CA LYS A 65 21.91 -6.05 -27.90
C LYS A 65 23.41 -6.14 -28.20
N LEU A 66 24.17 -5.06 -28.00
CA LEU A 66 25.62 -5.08 -28.12
C LEU A 66 26.27 -5.96 -27.04
N LYS A 67 25.77 -5.92 -25.80
CA LYS A 67 26.19 -6.79 -24.70
C LYS A 67 25.94 -8.26 -25.04
N PHE A 68 24.76 -8.58 -25.59
CA PHE A 68 24.44 -9.92 -26.06
C PHE A 68 25.43 -10.41 -27.12
N LEU A 69 25.69 -9.61 -28.16
CA LEU A 69 26.62 -9.97 -29.23
C LEU A 69 28.04 -10.26 -28.70
N LYS A 70 28.53 -9.42 -27.79
CA LYS A 70 29.82 -9.62 -27.11
C LYS A 70 29.86 -10.95 -26.34
N ASN A 71 28.83 -11.20 -25.54
CA ASN A 71 28.78 -12.36 -24.65
C ASN A 71 28.56 -13.66 -25.46
N PHE A 72 27.80 -13.58 -26.55
CA PHE A 72 27.63 -14.65 -27.53
C PHE A 72 28.96 -15.07 -28.14
N VAL A 73 29.73 -14.11 -28.68
CA VAL A 73 31.06 -14.37 -29.25
C VAL A 73 31.98 -14.99 -28.21
N GLY A 74 32.03 -14.45 -26.99
CA GLY A 74 32.82 -15.02 -25.90
C GLY A 74 32.45 -16.47 -25.60
N PHE A 75 31.14 -16.78 -25.57
CA PHE A 75 30.63 -18.12 -25.30
C PHE A 75 30.98 -19.14 -26.40
N VAL A 76 30.79 -18.81 -27.68
CA VAL A 76 31.08 -19.76 -28.77
C VAL A 76 32.58 -19.97 -28.99
N THR A 77 33.41 -18.94 -28.76
CA THR A 77 34.88 -19.08 -28.79
C THR A 77 35.38 -19.94 -27.64
N LEU A 78 34.78 -19.83 -26.45
CA LEU A 78 35.06 -20.72 -25.32
C LEU A 78 34.79 -22.19 -25.66
N HIS A 79 33.73 -22.47 -26.44
CA HIS A 79 33.37 -23.83 -26.86
C HIS A 79 34.15 -24.31 -28.10
N GLY A 80 35.25 -23.65 -28.47
CA GLY A 80 36.17 -24.13 -29.51
C GLY A 80 35.72 -23.91 -30.95
N VAL A 81 34.77 -23.00 -31.19
CA VAL A 81 34.41 -22.60 -32.56
C VAL A 81 35.56 -21.78 -33.16
N GLU A 82 36.15 -22.28 -34.25
CA GLU A 82 37.32 -21.65 -34.88
C GLU A 82 37.00 -20.26 -35.47
N ASP A 83 37.95 -19.32 -35.37
CA ASP A 83 37.80 -17.94 -35.88
C ASP A 83 37.39 -17.88 -37.37
N GLY A 84 37.79 -18.88 -38.17
CA GLY A 84 37.42 -18.99 -39.58
C GLY A 84 35.93 -19.23 -39.81
N GLN A 85 35.24 -19.89 -38.87
CA GLN A 85 33.80 -20.14 -38.92
C GLN A 85 32.98 -18.91 -38.49
N LEU A 86 33.56 -18.02 -37.68
CA LEU A 86 32.93 -16.79 -37.18
C LEU A 86 33.20 -15.57 -38.06
N GLY A 87 33.92 -15.73 -39.18
CA GLY A 87 34.32 -14.63 -40.08
C GLY A 87 33.18 -13.66 -40.45
N PRO A 88 32.03 -14.14 -40.95
CA PRO A 88 30.88 -13.26 -41.25
C PRO A 88 30.36 -12.49 -40.02
N LEU A 89 30.33 -13.13 -38.85
CA LEU A 89 29.90 -12.53 -37.59
C LEU A 89 30.87 -11.46 -37.10
N PHE A 90 32.19 -11.67 -37.23
CA PHE A 90 33.20 -10.69 -36.84
C PHE A 90 33.17 -9.43 -37.71
N VAL A 91 33.09 -9.60 -39.03
CA VAL A 91 32.97 -8.46 -39.97
C VAL A 91 31.69 -7.66 -39.68
N HIS A 92 30.59 -8.36 -39.42
CA HIS A 92 29.34 -7.72 -39.07
C HIS A 92 29.40 -7.00 -37.71
N THR A 93 30.00 -7.63 -36.70
CA THR A 93 30.21 -7.03 -35.37
C THR A 93 31.05 -5.76 -35.46
N GLU A 94 32.11 -5.77 -36.27
CA GLU A 94 32.95 -4.59 -36.52
C GLU A 94 32.14 -3.45 -37.15
N PHE A 95 31.32 -3.76 -38.17
CA PHE A 95 30.41 -2.80 -38.80
C PHE A 95 29.41 -2.19 -37.80
N ILE A 96 28.76 -3.02 -36.97
CA ILE A 96 27.79 -2.56 -35.97
C ILE A 96 28.46 -1.69 -34.91
N THR A 97 29.63 -2.10 -34.43
CA THR A 97 30.38 -1.37 -33.39
C THR A 97 30.89 -0.03 -33.91
N ALA A 98 31.36 0.05 -35.16
CA ALA A 98 31.77 1.29 -35.80
C ALA A 98 30.61 2.28 -35.97
N ASN A 99 29.42 1.79 -36.35
CA ASN A 99 28.22 2.63 -36.45
C ASN A 99 27.71 3.11 -35.09
N ALA A 100 27.75 2.26 -34.05
CA ALA A 100 27.43 2.67 -32.68
C ALA A 100 28.41 3.74 -32.17
N ALA A 101 29.70 3.60 -32.46
CA ALA A 101 30.72 4.60 -32.13
C ALA A 101 30.43 5.93 -32.84
N ARG A 102 30.14 5.89 -34.16
CA ARG A 102 29.78 7.07 -34.95
C ARG A 102 28.59 7.80 -34.35
N LEU A 103 27.52 7.10 -33.97
CA LEU A 103 26.34 7.70 -33.32
C LEU A 103 26.68 8.43 -32.02
N SER A 104 27.62 7.91 -31.23
CA SER A 104 28.06 8.56 -29.98
C SER A 104 28.81 9.88 -30.20
N PHE A 105 29.52 9.99 -31.32
CA PHE A 105 30.27 11.18 -31.71
C PHE A 105 29.40 12.20 -32.48
N THR A 106 28.51 11.74 -33.34
CA THR A 106 27.66 12.59 -34.20
C THR A 106 26.30 12.95 -33.59
N TRP A 107 26.19 12.94 -32.26
CA TRP A 107 24.97 13.36 -31.57
C TRP A 107 24.64 14.82 -31.92
N ASN A 108 23.72 15.02 -32.86
CA ASN A 108 23.23 16.32 -33.28
C ASN A 108 22.08 16.77 -32.38
N SER A 109 21.86 18.08 -32.29
CA SER A 109 20.76 18.69 -31.53
C SER A 109 19.35 18.38 -32.07
N ASP A 110 19.22 17.46 -33.04
CA ASP A 110 17.95 17.01 -33.63
C ASP A 110 17.63 15.57 -33.15
N PRO A 111 16.73 15.41 -32.15
CA PRO A 111 16.37 14.11 -31.57
C PRO A 111 15.76 13.13 -32.57
N SER A 112 15.02 13.63 -33.57
CA SER A 112 14.26 12.80 -34.51
C SER A 112 15.17 12.00 -35.45
N SER A 113 16.23 12.65 -35.93
CA SER A 113 17.25 12.03 -36.77
C SER A 113 18.00 10.94 -36.00
N THR A 114 18.45 11.23 -34.77
CA THR A 114 19.15 10.26 -33.93
C THR A 114 18.29 9.03 -33.62
N ARG A 115 16.99 9.22 -33.37
CA ARG A 115 16.03 8.13 -33.14
C ARG A 115 15.98 7.16 -34.33
N ASN A 116 15.89 7.68 -35.55
CA ASN A 116 15.84 6.88 -36.77
C ASN A 116 17.14 6.09 -36.98
N HIS A 117 18.30 6.70 -36.74
CA HIS A 117 19.58 6.01 -36.90
C HIS A 117 19.79 4.91 -35.86
N ILE A 118 19.36 5.10 -34.61
CA ILE A 118 19.43 4.05 -33.59
C ILE A 118 18.48 2.90 -33.97
N THR A 119 17.28 3.21 -34.44
CA THR A 119 16.30 2.20 -34.86
C THR A 119 16.80 1.36 -36.05
N ASP A 120 17.40 2.01 -37.05
CA ASP A 120 18.04 1.34 -38.19
C ASP A 120 19.22 0.46 -37.74
N LEU A 121 20.05 0.95 -36.82
CA LEU A 121 21.15 0.17 -36.28
C LEU A 121 20.65 -1.06 -35.50
N LEU A 122 19.60 -0.92 -34.69
CA LEU A 122 18.98 -2.00 -33.92
C LEU A 122 18.45 -3.14 -34.80
N GLN A 123 17.88 -2.81 -35.96
CA GLN A 123 17.43 -3.80 -36.95
C GLN A 123 18.59 -4.55 -37.60
N LYS A 124 19.79 -3.95 -37.62
CA LYS A 124 20.96 -4.51 -38.28
C LYS A 124 21.81 -5.42 -37.39
N ILE A 125 21.68 -5.43 -36.06
CA ILE A 125 22.62 -6.13 -35.14
C ILE A 125 22.65 -7.65 -35.32
N ILE A 126 21.48 -8.27 -35.52
CA ILE A 126 21.34 -9.69 -35.90
C ILE A 126 20.13 -9.75 -36.85
N PRO A 127 20.33 -9.56 -38.16
CA PRO A 127 19.23 -9.55 -39.11
C PRO A 127 18.65 -10.97 -39.26
N PRO A 128 17.33 -11.19 -39.14
CA PRO A 128 16.72 -12.52 -39.18
C PRO A 128 17.01 -13.30 -40.47
N GLU A 129 17.10 -12.59 -41.60
CA GLU A 129 17.38 -13.13 -42.92
C GLU A 129 18.79 -12.72 -43.36
N SER A 130 19.82 -13.28 -42.73
CA SER A 130 21.21 -12.97 -43.08
C SER A 130 22.19 -14.12 -42.87
N GLN A 131 23.29 -14.10 -43.63
CA GLN A 131 24.43 -15.00 -43.44
C GLN A 131 24.99 -14.95 -42.01
N VAL A 132 24.80 -13.82 -41.31
CA VAL A 132 25.20 -13.64 -39.90
C VAL A 132 24.34 -14.48 -38.96
N HIS A 133 23.02 -14.53 -39.21
CA HIS A 133 22.09 -15.36 -38.44
C HIS A 133 22.41 -16.86 -38.60
N GLU A 134 22.61 -17.32 -39.83
CA GLU A 134 23.04 -18.70 -40.12
C GLU A 134 24.37 -19.04 -39.44
N THR A 135 25.32 -18.10 -39.44
CA THR A 135 26.61 -18.26 -38.74
C THR A 135 26.40 -18.41 -37.23
N CYS A 136 25.52 -17.63 -36.61
CA CYS A 136 25.19 -17.74 -35.19
C CYS A 136 24.53 -19.08 -34.84
N VAL A 137 23.57 -19.53 -35.66
CA VAL A 137 22.91 -20.83 -35.47
C VAL A 137 23.93 -21.96 -35.56
N GLN A 138 24.79 -21.95 -36.59
CA GLN A 138 25.80 -22.98 -36.77
C GLN A 138 26.83 -22.97 -35.64
N ALA A 139 27.24 -21.79 -35.15
CA ALA A 139 28.17 -21.67 -34.03
C ALA A 139 27.60 -22.27 -32.72
N LEU A 140 26.30 -22.06 -32.43
CA LEU A 140 25.64 -22.68 -31.28
C LEU A 140 25.48 -24.19 -31.43
N ILE A 141 25.16 -24.68 -32.63
CA ILE A 141 25.10 -26.12 -32.92
C ILE A 141 26.48 -26.75 -32.68
N THR A 142 27.55 -26.17 -33.22
CA THR A 142 28.92 -26.64 -32.99
C THR A 142 29.29 -26.60 -31.51
N SER A 143 28.91 -25.53 -30.79
CA SER A 143 29.16 -25.39 -29.35
C SER A 143 28.44 -26.46 -28.53
N LYS A 144 27.21 -26.85 -28.91
CA LYS A 144 26.42 -27.90 -28.24
C LYS A 144 27.10 -29.26 -28.25
N PHE A 145 27.91 -29.57 -29.26
CA PHE A 145 28.60 -30.85 -29.41
C PHE A 145 30.07 -30.82 -28.96
N SER A 146 30.56 -29.67 -28.50
CA SER A 146 31.91 -29.49 -28.00
C SER A 146 32.00 -29.94 -26.53
N ARG A 147 33.06 -30.66 -26.17
CA ARG A 147 33.40 -30.97 -24.77
C ARG A 147 34.60 -30.13 -24.38
N HIS A 148 34.40 -29.13 -23.53
CA HIS A 148 35.46 -28.22 -23.10
C HIS A 148 35.70 -28.32 -21.59
N PRO A 149 36.93 -28.64 -21.12
CA PRO A 149 37.23 -28.63 -19.70
C PRO A 149 37.30 -27.19 -19.16
N TYR A 150 36.41 -26.84 -18.24
CA TYR A 150 36.23 -25.49 -17.71
C TYR A 150 37.25 -25.12 -16.61
N GLY A 151 37.91 -23.96 -16.76
CA GLY A 151 38.69 -23.27 -15.72
C GLY A 151 37.96 -22.06 -15.09
N ASP A 152 38.59 -21.40 -14.09
CA ASP A 152 37.98 -20.29 -13.33
C ASP A 152 37.60 -19.06 -14.20
N SER A 153 38.29 -18.82 -15.32
CA SER A 153 37.97 -17.75 -16.27
C SER A 153 36.69 -18.00 -17.08
N ASP A 154 36.27 -19.26 -17.15
CA ASP A 154 35.23 -19.72 -18.08
C ASP A 154 33.84 -19.60 -17.44
N GLU A 155 33.79 -19.60 -16.10
CA GLU A 155 32.60 -19.33 -15.30
C GLU A 155 32.05 -17.92 -15.58
N LEU A 156 32.93 -16.93 -15.70
CA LEU A 156 32.54 -15.55 -16.02
C LEU A 156 31.86 -15.46 -17.40
N VAL A 157 32.34 -16.23 -18.38
CA VAL A 157 31.78 -16.25 -19.74
C VAL A 157 30.41 -16.90 -19.77
N LEU A 158 30.24 -18.05 -19.09
CA LEU A 158 28.94 -18.71 -18.94
C LEU A 158 27.92 -17.79 -18.26
N ARG A 159 28.32 -17.16 -17.14
CA ARG A 159 27.46 -16.23 -16.39
C ARG A 159 27.08 -15.01 -17.22
N ASP A 160 28.03 -14.40 -17.92
CA ASP A 160 27.78 -13.21 -18.72
C ASP A 160 26.84 -13.52 -19.91
N PHE A 161 26.98 -14.70 -20.53
CA PHE A 161 26.05 -15.14 -21.59
C PHE A 161 24.66 -15.50 -21.06
N LEU A 162 24.58 -16.19 -19.91
CA LEU A 162 23.34 -16.44 -19.18
C LEU A 162 22.58 -15.14 -18.90
N GLU A 163 23.25 -14.11 -18.37
CA GLU A 163 22.65 -12.79 -18.13
C GLU A 163 22.12 -12.16 -19.42
N SER A 164 22.88 -12.25 -20.51
CA SER A 164 22.47 -11.71 -21.80
C SER A 164 21.26 -12.43 -22.39
N LEU A 165 21.20 -13.76 -22.30
CA LEU A 165 20.02 -14.52 -22.71
C LEU A 165 18.81 -14.16 -21.85
N GLN A 166 18.98 -14.07 -20.53
CA GLN A 166 17.92 -13.68 -19.60
C GLN A 166 17.36 -12.28 -19.91
N CYS A 167 18.23 -11.30 -20.23
CA CYS A 167 17.81 -9.96 -20.67
C CYS A 167 17.01 -9.99 -21.98
N ASN A 168 17.43 -10.80 -22.96
CA ASN A 168 16.73 -10.90 -24.25
C ASN A 168 15.36 -11.58 -24.10
N ILE A 169 15.28 -12.66 -23.32
CA ILE A 169 14.01 -13.32 -23.01
C ILE A 169 13.05 -12.33 -22.33
N TRP A 170 13.53 -11.53 -21.37
CA TRP A 170 12.70 -10.51 -20.71
C TRP A 170 12.19 -9.43 -21.67
N SER A 171 13.05 -8.97 -22.59
CA SER A 171 12.67 -8.00 -23.62
C SER A 171 11.56 -8.55 -24.53
N ILE A 172 11.65 -9.83 -24.90
CA ILE A 172 10.62 -10.51 -25.68
C ILE A 172 9.33 -10.63 -24.85
N LEU A 173 9.42 -11.10 -23.60
CA LEU A 173 8.27 -11.18 -22.69
C LEU A 173 7.54 -9.83 -22.50
N LYS A 174 8.27 -8.71 -22.52
CA LYS A 174 7.72 -7.34 -22.43
C LYS A 174 7.02 -6.90 -23.72
N SER A 175 7.45 -7.39 -24.88
CA SER A 175 6.94 -7.01 -26.21
C SER A 175 5.90 -7.99 -26.79
N CYS A 176 5.76 -9.19 -26.23
CA CYS A 176 4.76 -10.17 -26.64
C CYS A 176 3.32 -9.65 -26.48
N THR A 177 2.53 -9.77 -27.54
CA THR A 177 1.09 -9.49 -27.50
C THR A 177 0.30 -10.65 -26.88
N PHE A 178 -0.92 -10.40 -26.42
CA PHE A 178 -1.83 -11.41 -25.84
C PHE A 178 -2.09 -12.63 -26.76
N ARG A 179 -1.83 -12.54 -28.07
CA ARG A 179 -2.01 -13.67 -29.00
C ARG A 179 -0.95 -14.77 -28.85
N MET A 180 0.11 -14.54 -28.07
CA MET A 180 1.26 -15.45 -27.89
C MET A 180 1.33 -16.10 -26.50
N ILE A 181 0.19 -16.34 -25.81
CA ILE A 181 0.17 -16.83 -24.41
C ILE A 181 1.01 -18.10 -24.20
N SER A 182 0.95 -19.07 -25.13
CA SER A 182 1.72 -20.33 -25.02
C SER A 182 3.24 -20.09 -25.10
N VAL A 183 3.69 -19.26 -26.05
CA VAL A 183 5.10 -18.84 -26.18
C VAL A 183 5.56 -18.03 -24.97
N LYS A 184 4.69 -17.14 -24.48
CA LYS A 184 4.94 -16.31 -23.30
C LYS A 184 5.16 -17.17 -22.05
N PHE A 185 4.34 -18.20 -21.85
CA PHE A 185 4.47 -19.13 -20.72
C PHE A 185 5.80 -19.90 -20.75
N GLN A 186 6.27 -20.31 -21.91
CA GLN A 186 7.52 -21.05 -22.00
C GLN A 186 8.78 -20.19 -21.91
N LEU A 187 8.78 -19.01 -22.53
CA LEU A 187 9.82 -18.01 -22.31
C LEU A 187 9.94 -17.66 -20.83
N GLN A 188 8.82 -17.68 -20.09
CA GLN A 188 8.80 -17.46 -18.65
C GLN A 188 9.46 -18.61 -17.88
N ILE A 189 9.17 -19.87 -18.20
CA ILE A 189 9.83 -21.04 -17.58
C ILE A 189 11.35 -20.98 -17.78
N LEU A 190 11.78 -20.67 -19.00
CA LEU A 190 13.19 -20.48 -19.36
C LEU A 190 13.83 -19.35 -18.57
N TRP A 191 13.18 -18.18 -18.56
CA TRP A 191 13.66 -17.01 -17.83
C TRP A 191 13.83 -17.29 -16.33
N GLU A 192 12.87 -18.01 -15.74
CA GLU A 192 12.90 -18.38 -14.32
C GLU A 192 14.03 -19.35 -13.99
N GLY A 193 14.22 -20.39 -14.80
CA GLY A 193 15.33 -21.29 -14.54
C GLY A 193 16.69 -20.64 -14.82
N PHE A 194 16.78 -19.64 -15.72
CA PHE A 194 18.01 -18.85 -15.89
C PHE A 194 18.29 -17.94 -14.71
N ARG A 195 17.25 -17.35 -14.13
CA ARG A 195 17.35 -16.62 -12.86
C ARG A 195 17.87 -17.51 -11.75
N TYR A 196 17.32 -18.71 -11.62
CA TYR A 196 17.76 -19.69 -10.64
C TYR A 196 19.25 -20.05 -10.80
N LEU A 197 19.68 -20.39 -12.02
CA LEU A 197 21.08 -20.66 -12.33
C LEU A 197 21.98 -19.47 -11.97
N ARG A 198 21.58 -18.25 -12.34
CA ARG A 198 22.33 -17.03 -12.04
C ARG A 198 22.54 -16.81 -10.54
N THR A 199 21.51 -17.04 -9.73
CA THR A 199 21.60 -16.93 -8.26
C THR A 199 22.61 -17.93 -7.70
N ILE A 200 22.60 -19.17 -8.20
CA ILE A 200 23.54 -20.20 -7.75
C ILE A 200 24.99 -19.87 -8.15
N PHE A 201 25.21 -19.43 -9.40
CA PHE A 201 26.51 -18.92 -9.86
C PHE A 201 27.05 -17.79 -8.98
N LYS A 202 26.16 -16.94 -8.44
CA LYS A 202 26.55 -15.83 -7.55
C LYS A 202 26.87 -16.29 -6.12
N GLU A 203 26.11 -17.24 -5.59
CA GLU A 203 26.19 -17.63 -4.17
C GLU A 203 27.19 -18.75 -3.88
N LYS A 204 27.36 -19.72 -4.80
CA LYS A 204 28.17 -20.93 -4.55
C LYS A 204 28.97 -21.37 -5.80
N PRO A 205 29.89 -20.53 -6.33
CA PRO A 205 30.65 -20.81 -7.56
C PRO A 205 31.47 -22.11 -7.48
N LYS A 206 32.04 -22.41 -6.30
CA LYS A 206 32.89 -23.60 -6.05
C LYS A 206 32.15 -24.94 -6.01
N LYS A 207 30.81 -24.94 -6.10
CA LYS A 207 29.98 -26.16 -6.05
C LYS A 207 29.62 -26.70 -7.43
N PHE A 208 30.02 -26.04 -8.52
CA PHE A 208 29.79 -26.55 -9.86
C PHE A 208 30.89 -27.55 -10.25
N ASP A 209 30.57 -28.85 -10.20
CA ASP A 209 31.43 -29.86 -10.81
C ASP A 209 31.48 -29.70 -12.36
N GLU A 210 32.30 -30.50 -13.03
CA GLU A 210 32.42 -30.46 -14.50
C GLU A 210 31.08 -30.79 -15.20
N LYS A 211 30.29 -31.69 -14.60
CA LYS A 211 29.02 -32.17 -15.15
C LYS A 211 27.93 -31.10 -15.17
N VAL A 212 27.79 -30.32 -14.10
CA VAL A 212 26.80 -29.23 -14.03
C VAL A 212 27.18 -28.09 -14.99
N ARG A 213 28.49 -27.84 -15.19
CA ARG A 213 28.97 -26.84 -16.16
C ARG A 213 28.69 -27.25 -17.60
N ASP A 214 28.94 -28.51 -17.95
CA ASP A 214 28.57 -29.08 -19.26
C ASP A 214 27.07 -28.97 -19.53
N LEU A 215 26.24 -29.37 -18.56
CA LEU A 215 24.78 -29.25 -18.64
C LEU A 215 24.33 -27.79 -18.79
N THR A 216 24.98 -26.85 -18.09
CA THR A 216 24.68 -25.42 -18.22
C THR A 216 25.03 -24.91 -19.62
N GLY A 217 26.18 -25.30 -20.17
CA GLY A 217 26.57 -24.98 -21.55
C GLY A 217 25.54 -25.48 -22.56
N LEU A 218 25.05 -26.72 -22.41
CA LEU A 218 23.99 -27.28 -23.26
C LEU A 218 22.69 -26.47 -23.18
N VAL A 219 22.25 -26.13 -21.97
CA VAL A 219 21.05 -25.33 -21.72
C VAL A 219 21.15 -23.93 -22.34
N LEU A 220 22.33 -23.29 -22.26
CA LEU A 220 22.59 -21.99 -22.88
C LEU A 220 22.58 -22.07 -24.41
N CYS A 221 23.14 -23.13 -24.99
CA CYS A 221 23.08 -23.38 -26.43
C CYS A 221 21.64 -23.53 -26.93
N ASP A 222 20.85 -24.38 -26.26
CA ASP A 222 19.47 -24.68 -26.64
C ASP A 222 18.56 -23.45 -26.50
N ALA A 223 18.72 -22.65 -25.44
CA ALA A 223 17.99 -21.40 -25.31
C ALA A 223 18.44 -20.34 -26.33
N GLY A 224 19.74 -20.28 -26.65
CA GLY A 224 20.26 -19.40 -27.70
C GLY A 224 19.66 -19.74 -29.07
N LEU A 225 19.59 -21.02 -29.42
CA LEU A 225 18.96 -21.51 -30.65
C LEU A 225 17.47 -21.15 -30.67
N TYR A 226 16.78 -21.37 -29.55
CA TYR A 226 15.37 -21.02 -29.41
C TYR A 226 15.12 -19.52 -29.61
N LEU A 227 15.91 -18.63 -29.00
CA LEU A 227 15.80 -17.18 -29.20
C LEU A 227 16.07 -16.74 -30.64
N LEU A 228 17.08 -17.33 -31.30
CA LEU A 228 17.35 -17.05 -32.71
C LEU A 228 16.22 -17.53 -33.62
N SER A 229 15.56 -18.65 -33.30
CA SER A 229 14.40 -19.15 -34.04
C SER A 229 13.16 -18.25 -33.88
N LEU A 230 12.93 -17.71 -32.68
CA LEU A 230 11.86 -16.74 -32.43
C LEU A 230 12.08 -15.44 -33.23
N SER A 231 13.34 -15.02 -33.40
CA SER A 231 13.66 -13.82 -34.17
C SER A 231 13.40 -13.96 -35.68
N LEU A 232 13.46 -15.18 -36.23
CA LEU A 232 13.11 -15.50 -37.62
C LEU A 232 11.60 -15.45 -37.88
N ASN A 233 10.80 -15.93 -36.92
CA ASN A 233 9.36 -16.13 -37.11
C ASN A 233 8.48 -14.94 -36.65
N ALA A 234 9.09 -13.88 -36.11
CA ALA A 234 8.39 -12.70 -35.58
C ALA A 234 7.56 -11.91 -36.62
N THR A 235 7.72 -12.21 -37.92
CA THR A 235 6.99 -11.56 -39.02
C THR A 235 5.75 -12.33 -39.49
N ASN A 236 5.51 -13.56 -39.02
CA ASN A 236 4.47 -14.44 -39.57
C ASN A 236 3.53 -15.01 -38.47
N ASP A 237 2.44 -14.29 -38.20
CA ASP A 237 1.48 -14.53 -37.09
C ASP A 237 0.81 -15.93 -37.13
N GLY A 238 0.82 -16.60 -38.31
CA GLY A 238 0.27 -17.94 -38.50
C GLY A 238 1.20 -19.08 -38.02
N PHE A 239 2.51 -18.90 -38.07
CA PHE A 239 3.50 -19.93 -37.71
C PHE A 239 3.72 -20.05 -36.20
N ILE A 240 3.46 -18.99 -35.44
CA ILE A 240 3.68 -18.93 -33.98
C ILE A 240 2.70 -19.86 -33.22
N ARG A 241 1.55 -20.22 -33.82
CA ARG A 241 0.58 -21.17 -33.25
C ARG A 241 0.98 -22.63 -33.39
N GLU A 242 1.91 -22.94 -34.31
CA GLU A 242 2.37 -24.30 -34.63
C GLU A 242 3.83 -24.56 -34.21
N MET A 243 4.53 -23.58 -33.64
CA MET A 243 5.84 -23.84 -33.04
C MET A 243 5.64 -24.69 -31.79
N ASP A 244 5.91 -26.00 -31.89
CA ASP A 244 6.21 -26.81 -30.71
C ASP A 244 7.50 -26.28 -30.08
N LEU A 245 7.42 -26.12 -28.78
CA LEU A 245 7.77 -24.88 -28.11
C LEU A 245 8.70 -25.37 -26.98
N VAL A 246 9.99 -24.98 -27.01
CA VAL A 246 11.10 -25.48 -26.16
C VAL A 246 11.30 -27.01 -26.23
N SER A 247 12.50 -27.49 -26.58
CA SER A 247 12.72 -28.96 -26.62
C SER A 247 12.47 -29.56 -25.22
N PRO A 248 11.77 -30.70 -25.12
CA PRO A 248 11.65 -31.44 -23.86
C PRO A 248 13.01 -31.63 -23.19
N ASP A 249 14.05 -31.86 -24.00
CA ASP A 249 15.44 -31.95 -23.57
C ASP A 249 15.96 -30.70 -22.84
N LEU A 250 15.58 -29.49 -23.27
CA LEU A 250 16.01 -28.24 -22.61
C LEU A 250 15.40 -28.14 -21.21
N LEU A 251 14.11 -28.46 -21.07
CA LEU A 251 13.43 -28.44 -19.79
C LEU A 251 13.94 -29.55 -18.86
N GLU A 252 14.17 -30.75 -19.41
CA GLU A 252 14.74 -31.89 -18.70
C GLU A 252 16.16 -31.59 -18.19
N ASN A 253 17.03 -31.04 -19.03
CA ASN A 253 18.38 -30.63 -18.63
C ASN A 253 18.37 -29.53 -17.56
N MET A 254 17.45 -28.55 -17.66
CA MET A 254 17.27 -27.54 -16.61
C MET A 254 16.80 -28.16 -15.29
N ASN A 255 15.92 -29.16 -15.32
CA ASN A 255 15.48 -29.89 -14.14
C ASN A 255 16.60 -30.76 -13.56
N LEU A 256 17.43 -31.37 -14.39
CA LEU A 256 18.58 -32.16 -13.96
C LEU A 256 19.64 -31.29 -13.25
N ILE A 257 19.89 -30.07 -13.76
CA ILE A 257 20.76 -29.10 -13.06
C ILE A 257 20.14 -28.73 -11.70
N LYS A 258 18.84 -28.45 -11.65
CA LYS A 258 18.14 -28.15 -10.39
C LYS A 258 18.28 -29.30 -9.39
N LEU A 259 18.10 -30.55 -9.82
CA LEU A 259 18.25 -31.76 -9.00
C LEU A 259 19.67 -31.91 -8.45
N THR A 260 20.66 -31.85 -9.33
CA THR A 260 22.08 -32.03 -8.96
C THR A 260 22.52 -30.96 -7.95
N VAL A 261 22.11 -29.71 -8.16
CA VAL A 261 22.42 -28.61 -7.24
C VAL A 261 21.65 -28.72 -5.92
N ALA A 262 20.42 -29.26 -5.93
CA ALA A 262 19.61 -29.46 -4.73
C ALA A 262 20.21 -30.54 -3.81
N GLU A 263 20.67 -31.67 -4.38
CA GLU A 263 21.31 -32.75 -3.63
C GLU A 263 22.63 -32.31 -2.95
N GLU A 264 23.44 -31.48 -3.60
CA GLU A 264 24.71 -30.97 -3.05
C GLU A 264 24.57 -29.75 -2.11
N CYS A 265 23.37 -29.16 -2.04
CA CYS A 265 23.04 -28.01 -1.19
C CYS A 265 22.30 -28.37 0.11
N LEU A 266 22.16 -29.67 0.42
CA LEU A 266 21.61 -30.19 1.69
C LEU A 266 22.53 -29.90 2.88
N GLU A 267 22.77 -28.63 3.23
CA GLU A 267 23.15 -28.25 4.60
C GLU A 267 22.50 -26.93 5.01
N THR A 268 21.66 -27.06 6.06
CA THR A 268 21.17 -26.06 7.02
C THR A 268 20.57 -24.79 6.42
N SER A 269 19.24 -24.77 6.26
CA SER A 269 18.43 -23.56 6.19
C SER A 269 18.57 -22.82 7.54
N PRO A 270 19.20 -21.62 7.62
CA PRO A 270 18.94 -20.74 8.75
C PRO A 270 17.54 -20.17 8.51
N PHE A 271 16.52 -20.89 8.95
CA PHE A 271 15.09 -20.60 8.94
C PHE A 271 14.68 -19.25 8.30
N ASN A 272 14.40 -19.28 6.99
CA ASN A 272 14.00 -18.13 6.16
C ASN A 272 12.46 -18.03 5.98
N PHE A 273 11.66 -18.44 6.97
CA PHE A 273 10.19 -18.36 6.93
C PHE A 273 9.65 -17.34 7.94
N PRO A 274 8.38 -16.88 7.79
CA PRO A 274 7.79 -15.94 8.73
C PRO A 274 7.70 -16.52 10.14
N ARG A 275 8.29 -15.85 11.14
CA ARG A 275 8.24 -16.30 12.55
C ARG A 275 7.06 -15.75 13.33
N THR A 276 6.42 -14.71 12.80
CA THR A 276 5.30 -14.02 13.44
C THR A 276 4.04 -14.89 13.48
N ASN A 277 3.45 -15.08 14.67
CA ASN A 277 2.18 -15.79 14.87
C ASN A 277 2.12 -17.19 14.24
N ALA A 278 3.20 -17.96 14.37
CA ALA A 278 3.34 -19.28 13.76
C ALA A 278 2.19 -20.26 14.08
N LEU A 279 1.74 -20.30 15.34
CA LEU A 279 0.58 -21.11 15.76
C LEU A 279 -0.70 -20.68 15.03
N GLY A 280 -0.95 -19.36 14.96
CA GLY A 280 -2.11 -18.83 14.26
C GLY A 280 -2.09 -19.15 12.76
N PHE A 281 -0.91 -19.18 12.15
CA PHE A 281 -0.74 -19.62 10.77
C PHE A 281 -1.05 -21.11 10.58
N ILE A 282 -0.57 -21.99 11.46
CA ILE A 282 -0.89 -23.43 11.42
C ILE A 282 -2.40 -23.66 11.57
N ASP A 283 -3.04 -22.95 12.51
CA ASP A 283 -4.50 -23.02 12.70
C ASP A 283 -5.27 -22.54 11.46
N PHE A 284 -4.80 -21.46 10.83
CA PHE A 284 -5.33 -20.99 9.55
C PHE A 284 -5.16 -22.03 8.44
N LEU A 285 -3.98 -22.64 8.31
CA LEU A 285 -3.68 -23.65 7.29
C LEU A 285 -4.54 -24.90 7.48
N LEU A 286 -4.69 -25.39 8.71
CA LEU A 286 -5.54 -26.55 9.01
C LEU A 286 -7.00 -26.29 8.68
N LYS A 287 -7.49 -25.07 8.95
CA LYS A 287 -8.83 -24.63 8.55
C LYS A 287 -8.96 -24.57 7.02
N TYR A 288 -7.97 -23.98 6.35
CA TYR A 288 -7.92 -23.91 4.90
C TYR A 288 -7.97 -25.31 4.25
N MET A 289 -7.15 -26.25 4.72
CA MET A 289 -7.17 -27.65 4.24
C MET A 289 -8.52 -28.35 4.51
N ARG A 290 -9.20 -28.00 5.61
CA ARG A 290 -10.55 -28.51 5.93
C ARG A 290 -11.60 -27.97 4.97
N GLU A 291 -11.51 -26.69 4.63
CA GLU A 291 -12.40 -26.07 3.64
C GLU A 291 -12.17 -26.67 2.24
N LEU A 292 -10.91 -26.93 1.86
CA LEU A 292 -10.58 -27.61 0.61
C LEU A 292 -11.16 -29.03 0.54
N THR A 293 -11.04 -29.80 1.61
CA THR A 293 -11.61 -31.16 1.70
C THR A 293 -13.13 -31.19 1.78
N SER A 294 -13.80 -30.04 1.94
CA SER A 294 -15.26 -29.93 1.86
C SER A 294 -15.79 -29.57 0.46
N SER A 295 -14.90 -29.20 -0.46
CA SER A 295 -15.23 -28.80 -1.84
C SER A 295 -15.04 -29.99 -2.79
N GLU A 296 -16.11 -30.43 -3.46
CA GLU A 296 -16.04 -31.55 -4.42
C GLU A 296 -15.03 -31.33 -5.55
N ALA A 297 -14.93 -30.10 -6.06
CA ALA A 297 -13.99 -29.76 -7.14
C ALA A 297 -12.53 -29.81 -6.66
N SER A 298 -12.27 -29.35 -5.43
CA SER A 298 -10.92 -29.36 -4.84
C SER A 298 -10.52 -30.77 -4.42
N LEU A 299 -11.46 -31.57 -3.92
CA LEU A 299 -11.27 -33.00 -3.63
C LEU A 299 -10.87 -33.79 -4.88
N ALA A 300 -11.52 -33.52 -6.02
CA ALA A 300 -11.17 -34.18 -7.28
C ALA A 300 -9.76 -33.81 -7.76
N ALA A 301 -9.37 -32.54 -7.65
CA ALA A 301 -8.02 -32.07 -8.03
C ALA A 301 -6.91 -32.60 -7.11
N LEU A 302 -7.22 -32.90 -5.85
CA LEU A 302 -6.26 -33.33 -4.82
C LEU A 302 -6.32 -34.84 -4.52
N ALA A 303 -7.12 -35.61 -5.26
CA ALA A 303 -7.41 -37.02 -4.96
C ALA A 303 -6.16 -37.91 -4.93
N ASP A 304 -5.18 -37.62 -5.80
CA ASP A 304 -3.94 -38.39 -5.94
C ASP A 304 -2.81 -37.92 -5.01
N HIS A 305 -3.08 -36.95 -4.12
CA HIS A 305 -2.06 -36.32 -3.25
C HIS A 305 -2.31 -36.59 -1.75
N PRO A 306 -1.26 -36.68 -0.91
CA PRO A 306 -1.36 -37.05 0.51
C PRO A 306 -1.89 -35.91 1.43
N VAL A 307 -2.76 -35.04 0.93
CA VAL A 307 -3.24 -33.83 1.63
C VAL A 307 -3.96 -34.16 2.94
N GLN A 308 -4.79 -35.21 2.97
CA GLN A 308 -5.49 -35.63 4.18
C GLN A 308 -4.53 -36.18 5.25
N THR A 309 -3.51 -36.93 4.83
CA THR A 309 -2.45 -37.44 5.71
C THR A 309 -1.67 -36.28 6.32
N ILE A 310 -1.23 -35.33 5.49
CA ILE A 310 -0.53 -34.11 5.92
C ILE A 310 -1.40 -33.31 6.90
N GLN A 311 -2.70 -33.15 6.62
CA GLN A 311 -3.62 -32.43 7.49
C GLN A 311 -3.71 -33.07 8.88
N LYS A 312 -3.86 -34.40 8.94
CA LYS A 312 -3.93 -35.15 10.19
C LYS A 312 -2.63 -35.01 10.98
N ASP A 313 -1.50 -35.11 10.30
CA ASP A 313 -0.18 -35.09 10.93
C ASP A 313 0.24 -33.69 11.39
N LEU A 314 -0.06 -32.64 10.62
CA LEU A 314 0.05 -31.26 11.08
C LEU A 314 -0.87 -30.99 12.27
N GLY A 315 -2.09 -31.56 12.27
CA GLY A 315 -2.99 -31.48 13.42
C GLY A 315 -2.40 -32.11 14.69
N PHE A 316 -1.69 -33.24 14.54
CA PHE A 316 -0.94 -33.86 15.63
C PHE A 316 0.21 -32.95 16.11
N LEU A 317 1.03 -32.42 15.20
CA LEU A 317 2.14 -31.52 15.57
C LEU A 317 1.65 -30.23 16.24
N ARG A 318 0.51 -29.69 15.80
CA ARG A 318 -0.14 -28.53 16.42
C ARG A 318 -0.51 -28.77 17.88
N PHE A 319 -0.99 -29.97 18.24
CA PHE A 319 -1.31 -30.33 19.63
C PHE A 319 -0.08 -30.24 20.55
N PHE A 320 1.09 -30.68 20.07
CA PHE A 320 2.35 -30.53 20.80
C PHE A 320 2.86 -29.09 20.79
N GLY A 321 2.68 -28.36 19.69
CA GLY A 321 3.04 -26.95 19.56
C GLY A 321 2.50 -26.08 20.69
N GLY A 322 1.24 -26.26 21.09
CA GLY A 322 0.66 -25.54 22.23
C GLY A 322 1.41 -25.79 23.54
N LYS A 323 1.85 -27.03 23.79
CA LYS A 323 2.68 -27.40 24.95
C LYS A 323 4.12 -26.90 24.86
N ILE A 324 4.70 -26.89 23.65
CA ILE A 324 6.06 -26.38 23.39
C ILE A 324 6.13 -24.88 23.68
N VAL A 325 5.13 -24.12 23.23
CA VAL A 325 5.05 -22.67 23.47
C VAL A 325 4.94 -22.35 24.98
N GLU A 326 4.32 -23.21 25.77
CA GLU A 326 4.25 -23.07 27.24
C GLU A 326 5.55 -23.46 27.96
N MET A 327 6.40 -24.29 27.35
CA MET A 327 7.66 -24.80 27.92
C MET A 327 8.92 -24.12 27.37
N ARG A 328 8.78 -23.16 26.44
CA ARG A 328 9.86 -22.57 25.62
C ARG A 328 10.88 -21.68 26.37
N ASN A 329 10.86 -21.62 27.69
CA ASN A 329 11.78 -20.80 28.49
C ASN A 329 13.21 -21.37 28.49
N GLY A 330 13.92 -21.22 27.36
CA GLY A 330 15.36 -21.48 27.23
C GLY A 330 15.78 -22.89 26.78
N ASP A 331 14.87 -23.69 26.23
CA ASP A 331 15.18 -25.03 25.70
C ASP A 331 15.43 -24.99 24.18
N GLU A 332 16.71 -24.98 23.80
CA GLU A 332 17.15 -24.86 22.41
C GLU A 332 16.67 -26.01 21.51
N GLU A 333 16.56 -27.25 22.03
CA GLU A 333 16.06 -28.40 21.27
C GLU A 333 14.57 -28.27 20.94
N LEU A 334 13.76 -27.85 21.92
CA LEU A 334 12.33 -27.59 21.71
C LEU A 334 12.08 -26.40 20.76
N GLN A 335 12.93 -25.38 20.83
CA GLN A 335 12.89 -24.25 19.91
C GLN A 335 13.14 -24.71 18.47
N ALA A 336 14.22 -25.47 18.24
CA ALA A 336 14.60 -25.98 16.93
C ALA A 336 13.54 -26.91 16.32
N LEU A 337 12.94 -27.80 17.14
CA LEU A 337 11.85 -28.66 16.69
C LEU A 337 10.64 -27.84 16.23
N TRP A 338 10.23 -26.84 17.01
CA TRP A 338 9.11 -25.98 16.63
C TRP A 338 9.40 -25.19 15.35
N ASP A 339 10.60 -24.65 15.21
CA ASP A 339 10.97 -23.90 14.02
C ASP A 339 10.87 -24.78 12.75
N ARG A 340 11.24 -26.07 12.83
CA ARG A 340 11.00 -27.06 11.76
C ARG A 340 9.50 -27.32 11.49
N VAL A 341 8.67 -27.43 12.53
CA VAL A 341 7.20 -27.60 12.36
C VAL A 341 6.62 -26.41 11.58
N VAL A 342 7.05 -25.20 11.90
CA VAL A 342 6.59 -23.98 11.24
C VAL A 342 7.08 -23.91 9.80
N GLU A 343 8.34 -24.27 9.54
CA GLU A 343 8.89 -24.37 8.18
C GLU A 343 8.07 -25.29 7.29
N VAL A 344 7.76 -26.49 7.80
CA VAL A 344 6.94 -27.47 7.09
C VAL A 344 5.54 -26.95 6.83
N ALA A 345 4.90 -26.28 7.80
CA ALA A 345 3.58 -25.70 7.59
C ALA A 345 3.58 -24.66 6.44
N TYR A 346 4.59 -23.79 6.36
CA TYR A 346 4.71 -22.84 5.25
C TYR A 346 4.98 -23.52 3.91
N THR A 347 5.79 -24.57 3.92
CA THR A 347 6.15 -25.39 2.77
C THR A 347 4.92 -26.11 2.21
N VAL A 348 4.04 -26.65 3.05
CA VAL A 348 2.81 -27.39 2.68
C VAL A 348 1.82 -26.56 1.86
N GLU A 349 1.69 -25.27 2.16
CA GLU A 349 0.69 -24.42 1.50
C GLU A 349 1.01 -24.18 0.01
N PHE A 350 2.28 -24.21 -0.37
CA PHE A 350 2.71 -23.96 -1.75
C PHE A 350 2.27 -25.06 -2.74
N PRO A 351 2.60 -26.36 -2.57
CA PRO A 351 2.21 -27.41 -3.51
C PRO A 351 0.70 -27.59 -3.57
N ILE A 352 -0.02 -27.43 -2.44
CA ILE A 352 -1.49 -27.45 -2.43
C ILE A 352 -2.03 -26.38 -3.37
N ASP A 353 -1.58 -25.13 -3.21
CA ASP A 353 -2.08 -24.03 -4.01
C ASP A 353 -1.62 -24.09 -5.47
N SER A 354 -0.46 -24.69 -5.75
CA SER A 354 0.08 -24.92 -7.10
C SER A 354 -0.77 -25.93 -7.87
N VAL A 355 -1.10 -27.07 -7.25
CA VAL A 355 -1.98 -28.09 -7.84
C VAL A 355 -3.36 -27.52 -8.15
N LEU A 356 -3.91 -26.71 -7.23
CA LEU A 356 -5.21 -26.06 -7.45
C LEU A 356 -5.23 -25.08 -8.63
N VAL A 357 -4.07 -24.54 -9.03
CA VAL A 357 -3.92 -23.65 -10.19
C VAL A 357 -3.65 -24.42 -11.48
N GLY A 358 -3.35 -25.72 -11.40
CA GLY A 358 -2.90 -26.53 -12.54
C GLY A 358 -1.44 -26.26 -12.94
N ASP A 359 -0.68 -25.56 -12.10
CA ASP A 359 0.74 -25.35 -12.27
C ASP A 359 1.50 -26.43 -11.50
N ILE A 360 2.21 -27.30 -12.21
CA ILE A 360 3.14 -28.26 -11.60
C ILE A 360 4.51 -27.60 -11.62
N LEU A 361 4.74 -26.64 -10.72
CA LEU A 361 6.11 -26.19 -10.43
C LEU A 361 6.76 -27.26 -9.56
N ASP A 362 7.23 -28.32 -10.21
CA ASP A 362 7.96 -29.42 -9.59
C ASP A 362 9.39 -28.96 -9.24
N SER A 363 9.50 -28.08 -8.25
CA SER A 363 10.79 -27.84 -7.58
C SER A 363 10.97 -28.92 -6.53
N CYS A 364 12.00 -29.74 -6.67
CA CYS A 364 12.23 -30.98 -5.91
C CYS A 364 12.30 -30.82 -4.37
N SER A 365 12.36 -29.59 -3.83
CA SER A 365 12.30 -29.30 -2.39
C SER A 365 10.89 -29.00 -1.84
N LEU A 366 9.86 -28.98 -2.70
CA LEU A 366 8.47 -28.62 -2.36
C LEU A 366 7.47 -29.72 -2.78
N SER A 367 7.95 -30.93 -3.06
CA SER A 367 7.10 -32.08 -3.42
C SER A 367 6.35 -32.61 -2.20
N PHE A 368 5.18 -33.21 -2.44
CA PHE A 368 4.39 -33.82 -1.37
C PHE A 368 5.14 -34.94 -0.64
N ASP A 369 5.95 -35.74 -1.36
CA ASP A 369 6.70 -36.86 -0.76
C ASP A 369 7.76 -36.37 0.23
N SER A 370 8.55 -35.35 -0.15
CA SER A 370 9.56 -34.74 0.73
C SER A 370 8.92 -34.13 1.98
N ILE A 371 7.73 -33.51 1.84
CA ILE A 371 6.99 -32.93 2.95
C ILE A 371 6.50 -34.02 3.91
N VAL A 372 5.99 -35.13 3.40
CA VAL A 372 5.51 -36.25 4.23
C VAL A 372 6.68 -36.87 5.00
N GLU A 373 7.82 -37.11 4.35
CA GLU A 373 9.03 -37.64 5.01
C GLU A 373 9.51 -36.73 6.14
N GLU A 374 9.54 -35.41 5.92
CA GLU A 374 9.95 -34.45 6.95
C GLU A 374 8.95 -34.41 8.12
N ILE A 375 7.64 -34.46 7.84
CA ILE A 375 6.61 -34.55 8.89
C ILE A 375 6.78 -35.82 9.73
N GLU A 376 7.07 -36.96 9.12
CA GLU A 376 7.31 -38.22 9.84
C GLU A 376 8.57 -38.15 10.71
N SER A 377 9.63 -37.54 10.19
CA SER A 377 10.87 -37.26 10.92
C SER A 377 10.60 -36.41 12.18
N ILE A 378 9.90 -35.28 12.02
CA ILE A 378 9.52 -34.39 13.12
C ILE A 378 8.63 -35.11 14.15
N LYS A 379 7.67 -35.94 13.71
CA LYS A 379 6.79 -36.71 14.61
C LYS A 379 7.57 -37.70 15.46
N SER A 380 8.55 -38.38 14.88
CA SER A 380 9.43 -39.33 15.59
C SER A 380 10.26 -38.62 16.66
N GLU A 381 10.83 -37.46 16.33
CA GLU A 381 11.61 -36.65 17.25
C GLU A 381 10.77 -36.05 18.38
N ALA A 382 9.61 -35.47 18.05
CA ALA A 382 8.66 -34.96 19.04
C ALA A 382 8.29 -36.06 20.05
N SER A 383 7.95 -37.25 19.57
CA SER A 383 7.58 -38.38 20.44
C SER A 383 8.70 -38.74 21.43
N LYS A 384 9.97 -38.79 20.98
CA LYS A 384 11.12 -39.06 21.84
C LYS A 384 11.33 -37.99 22.93
N ILE A 385 11.17 -36.71 22.59
CA ILE A 385 11.35 -35.61 23.55
C ILE A 385 10.23 -35.64 24.60
N PHE A 386 8.98 -35.87 24.19
CA PHE A 386 7.84 -35.92 25.12
C PHE A 386 7.81 -37.21 25.96
N ASP A 387 8.33 -38.32 25.46
CA ASP A 387 8.46 -39.57 26.23
C ASP A 387 9.60 -39.50 27.26
N SER A 388 10.69 -38.79 26.95
CA SER A 388 11.83 -38.60 27.88
C SER A 388 11.58 -37.54 28.95
N LYS A 389 10.80 -36.50 28.63
CA LYS A 389 10.40 -35.42 29.55
C LYS A 389 8.98 -35.66 30.10
N ARG A 390 8.74 -36.74 30.85
CA ARG A 390 7.47 -36.90 31.61
C ARG A 390 7.39 -35.82 32.70
N PRO A 391 6.40 -34.90 32.69
CA PRO A 391 6.21 -33.97 33.78
C PRO A 391 5.45 -34.68 34.92
N ASP A 392 6.09 -34.77 36.08
CA ASP A 392 5.41 -34.92 37.36
C ASP A 392 4.83 -33.54 37.73
N VAL A 393 3.80 -33.10 37.00
CA VAL A 393 3.15 -31.81 37.23
C VAL A 393 1.74 -32.10 37.72
N LYS A 394 1.58 -31.98 39.04
CA LYS A 394 0.28 -31.70 39.65
C LYS A 394 -0.38 -30.58 38.84
N GLU A 395 -1.59 -30.81 38.37
CA GLU A 395 -2.49 -29.79 37.86
C GLU A 395 -2.55 -28.62 38.86
N LYS A 396 -1.71 -27.60 38.65
CA LYS A 396 -2.07 -26.25 39.02
C LYS A 396 -2.86 -25.76 37.82
N GLU A 397 -4.19 -25.81 37.94
CA GLU A 397 -5.06 -24.88 37.24
C GLU A 397 -4.56 -23.47 37.53
N VAL A 398 -3.61 -22.98 36.75
CA VAL A 398 -3.49 -21.55 36.52
C VAL A 398 -4.56 -21.28 35.49
N THR A 399 -5.73 -20.90 35.96
CA THR A 399 -6.72 -20.20 35.15
C THR A 399 -6.01 -19.01 34.50
N LYS A 400 -5.48 -19.17 33.29
CA LYS A 400 -5.39 -18.04 32.36
C LYS A 400 -6.83 -17.63 32.17
N ARG A 401 -7.27 -16.66 32.96
CA ARG A 401 -8.57 -16.03 32.76
C ARG A 401 -8.61 -15.64 31.27
N PRO A 402 -9.73 -15.89 30.57
CA PRO A 402 -9.92 -15.23 29.29
C PRO A 402 -9.66 -13.75 29.54
N ASN A 403 -8.81 -13.12 28.71
CA ASN A 403 -8.64 -11.67 28.75
C ASN A 403 -10.03 -11.07 28.93
N PRO A 404 -10.25 -10.19 29.93
CA PRO A 404 -11.54 -9.56 30.06
C PRO A 404 -11.89 -8.99 28.69
N PRO A 405 -13.13 -9.17 28.20
CA PRO A 405 -13.53 -8.47 27.00
C PRO A 405 -13.18 -6.99 27.20
N PRO A 406 -12.60 -6.30 26.20
CA PRO A 406 -12.31 -4.88 26.32
C PRO A 406 -13.59 -4.24 26.84
N ALA A 407 -13.50 -3.52 27.96
CA ALA A 407 -14.66 -2.96 28.63
C ALA A 407 -15.53 -2.27 27.57
N GLN A 408 -16.71 -2.86 27.28
CA GLN A 408 -17.66 -2.25 26.37
C GLN A 408 -18.10 -0.95 27.04
N GLY A 409 -17.50 0.17 26.62
CA GLY A 409 -17.89 1.50 27.08
C GLY A 409 -16.78 2.51 27.37
N SER A 410 -15.49 2.18 27.33
CA SER A 410 -14.48 3.25 27.42
C SER A 410 -14.43 4.03 26.10
N LYS A 411 -14.74 5.34 26.17
CA LYS A 411 -14.42 6.28 25.08
C LYS A 411 -12.94 6.05 24.74
N PRO A 412 -12.56 5.83 23.47
CA PRO A 412 -11.14 5.79 23.10
C PRO A 412 -10.52 7.08 23.64
N THR A 413 -9.52 6.94 24.50
CA THR A 413 -8.80 8.07 25.07
C THR A 413 -8.29 8.91 23.91
N ASN A 414 -8.74 10.16 23.83
CA ASN A 414 -8.29 11.05 22.78
C ASN A 414 -6.77 11.19 22.95
N ASN A 415 -5.98 10.70 21.99
CA ASN A 415 -4.52 10.69 22.14
C ASN A 415 -3.89 12.10 22.18
N ASP A 416 -4.71 13.13 22.00
CA ASP A 416 -4.36 14.55 22.03
C ASP A 416 -4.18 15.14 23.43
N VAL A 417 -4.13 14.33 24.50
CA VAL A 417 -3.81 14.89 25.83
C VAL A 417 -2.36 15.36 25.84
N VAL A 418 -2.17 16.68 25.80
CA VAL A 418 -0.86 17.32 25.87
C VAL A 418 -0.62 17.77 27.29
N VAL A 419 0.30 17.09 27.98
CA VAL A 419 0.74 17.44 29.33
C VAL A 419 2.11 18.11 29.23
N GLY A 420 2.27 19.25 29.91
CA GLY A 420 3.49 20.06 29.86
C GLY A 420 3.59 20.96 28.61
N PHE A 421 4.77 21.55 28.43
CA PHE A 421 5.10 22.50 27.35
C PHE A 421 4.23 23.78 27.31
N GLU A 422 3.60 24.19 28.42
CA GLU A 422 2.82 25.43 28.45
C GLU A 422 3.69 26.67 28.23
N ASP A 423 4.88 26.66 28.82
CA ASP A 423 5.92 27.66 28.63
C ASP A 423 6.39 27.71 27.17
N GLU A 424 6.67 26.55 26.57
CA GLU A 424 7.13 26.44 25.18
C GLU A 424 6.04 26.87 24.19
N ALA A 425 4.79 26.45 24.40
CA ALA A 425 3.66 26.86 23.58
C ALA A 425 3.44 28.39 23.65
N THR A 426 3.49 28.96 24.85
CA THR A 426 3.40 30.41 25.06
C THR A 426 4.54 31.15 24.36
N SER A 427 5.76 30.61 24.40
CA SER A 427 6.92 31.17 23.70
C SER A 427 6.70 31.21 22.18
N ILE A 428 6.25 30.11 21.58
CA ILE A 428 5.97 30.03 20.13
C ILE A 428 4.80 30.95 19.76
N ILE A 429 3.69 30.95 20.52
CA ILE A 429 2.55 31.84 20.27
C ILE A 429 2.99 33.30 20.24
N ASN A 430 3.86 33.71 21.17
CA ASN A 430 4.43 35.07 21.17
C ASN A 430 5.27 35.35 19.92
N ARG A 431 6.06 34.39 19.43
CA ARG A 431 6.84 34.53 18.17
C ARG A 431 5.94 34.62 16.94
N LEU A 432 4.79 33.93 16.94
CA LEU A 432 3.83 33.95 15.84
C LEU A 432 3.03 35.25 15.79
N THR A 433 2.64 35.78 16.96
CA THR A 433 1.74 36.95 17.05
C THR A 433 2.46 38.29 17.16
N ARG A 434 3.76 38.30 17.50
CA ARG A 434 4.57 39.51 17.69
C ARG A 434 5.74 39.57 16.69
N GLY A 435 6.43 40.70 16.64
CA GLY A 435 7.66 40.87 15.86
C GLY A 435 7.46 41.46 14.46
N SER A 436 8.28 41.01 13.50
CA SER A 436 8.31 41.58 12.15
C SER A 436 6.98 41.42 11.44
N ARG A 437 6.66 42.43 10.61
CA ARG A 437 5.51 42.38 9.69
C ARG A 437 5.79 41.55 8.45
N GLN A 438 7.05 41.23 8.17
CA GLN A 438 7.42 40.33 7.07
C GLN A 438 7.07 38.87 7.39
N VAL A 439 6.98 38.04 6.36
CA VAL A 439 6.87 36.58 6.49
C VAL A 439 8.11 36.04 7.19
N GLN A 440 7.93 35.23 8.23
CA GLN A 440 9.03 34.61 8.97
C GLN A 440 8.80 33.11 9.15
N ILE A 441 9.90 32.37 9.10
CA ILE A 441 9.96 30.94 9.45
C ILE A 441 10.23 30.81 10.94
N VAL A 442 9.46 29.97 11.62
CA VAL A 442 9.63 29.59 13.02
C VAL A 442 9.94 28.09 13.06
N PRO A 443 11.22 27.70 13.05
CA PRO A 443 11.59 26.30 13.09
C PRO A 443 11.54 25.78 14.53
N ILE A 444 10.93 24.60 14.71
CA ILE A 444 10.88 23.82 15.94
C ILE A 444 11.76 22.58 15.73
N VAL A 445 12.87 22.52 16.45
CA VAL A 445 13.93 21.53 16.25
C VAL A 445 14.06 20.63 17.47
N GLY A 446 14.22 19.33 17.26
CA GLY A 446 14.43 18.38 18.34
C GLY A 446 14.49 16.93 17.86
N MET A 447 15.01 16.04 18.71
CA MET A 447 15.10 14.61 18.40
C MET A 447 13.74 13.97 18.09
N PRO A 448 13.70 12.82 17.39
CA PRO A 448 12.47 12.04 17.19
C PRO A 448 11.77 11.72 18.52
N GLY A 449 10.43 11.66 18.53
CA GLY A 449 9.65 11.32 19.72
C GLY A 449 9.57 12.40 20.82
N LEU A 450 10.19 13.58 20.63
CA LEU A 450 10.21 14.67 21.61
C LEU A 450 8.90 15.47 21.70
N GLY A 451 7.94 15.23 20.80
CA GLY A 451 6.65 15.93 20.80
C GLY A 451 6.60 17.21 19.97
N LYS A 452 7.49 17.40 18.98
CA LYS A 452 7.51 18.56 18.07
C LYS A 452 6.16 18.80 17.38
N THR A 453 5.65 17.77 16.70
CA THR A 453 4.34 17.77 16.05
C THR A 453 3.22 18.06 17.06
N THR A 454 3.31 17.50 18.26
CA THR A 454 2.33 17.71 19.34
C THR A 454 2.31 19.17 19.79
N LEU A 455 3.47 19.79 20.00
CA LEU A 455 3.59 21.20 20.35
C LEU A 455 3.09 22.10 19.22
N ALA A 456 3.48 21.82 17.98
CA ALA A 456 3.00 22.55 16.82
C ALA A 456 1.47 22.46 16.67
N LYS A 457 0.85 21.29 16.90
CA LYS A 457 -0.61 21.12 16.91
C LYS A 457 -1.29 21.89 18.04
N LYS A 458 -0.70 21.88 19.24
CA LYS A 458 -1.19 22.65 20.40
C LYS A 458 -1.24 24.14 20.07
N VAL A 459 -0.15 24.68 19.53
CA VAL A 459 -0.07 26.08 19.10
C VAL A 459 -1.02 26.37 17.94
N TYR A 460 -1.06 25.50 16.92
CA TYR A 460 -1.92 25.70 15.73
C TYR A 460 -3.41 25.76 16.08
N ASN A 461 -3.85 25.00 17.09
CA ASN A 461 -5.23 24.94 17.55
C ASN A 461 -5.54 25.90 18.72
N ASP A 462 -4.59 26.72 19.14
CA ASP A 462 -4.82 27.70 20.21
C ASP A 462 -5.81 28.79 19.75
N SER A 463 -6.75 29.19 20.62
CA SER A 463 -7.77 30.18 20.29
C SER A 463 -7.19 31.54 19.88
N SER A 464 -6.06 31.94 20.47
CA SER A 464 -5.37 33.19 20.11
C SER A 464 -4.77 33.10 18.69
N ILE A 465 -4.28 31.93 18.28
CA ILE A 465 -3.75 31.69 16.93
C ILE A 465 -4.87 31.60 15.89
N ILE A 466 -5.96 30.88 16.21
CA ILE A 466 -7.15 30.76 15.35
C ILE A 466 -7.73 32.14 15.06
N SER A 467 -7.84 33.01 16.07
CA SER A 467 -8.37 34.37 15.90
C SER A 467 -7.41 35.32 15.17
N TYR A 468 -6.10 35.07 15.22
CA TYR A 468 -5.09 35.97 14.67
C TYR A 468 -4.80 35.73 13.18
N PHE A 469 -4.81 34.47 12.72
CA PHE A 469 -4.51 34.08 11.33
C PHE A 469 -5.79 33.67 10.57
N TYR A 470 -6.11 34.41 9.50
CA TYR A 470 -7.32 34.17 8.70
C TYR A 470 -7.21 32.93 7.82
N THR A 471 -6.00 32.62 7.37
CA THR A 471 -5.73 31.45 6.53
C THR A 471 -4.74 30.55 7.24
N ARG A 472 -5.08 29.26 7.39
CA ARG A 472 -4.19 28.29 8.02
C ARG A 472 -4.12 27.01 7.20
N ALA A 473 -2.93 26.46 7.03
CA ALA A 473 -2.73 25.17 6.39
C ALA A 473 -1.73 24.34 7.19
N TRP A 474 -1.91 23.03 7.16
CA TRP A 474 -1.00 22.06 7.78
C TRP A 474 -0.65 21.01 6.73
N CYS A 475 0.64 20.81 6.50
CA CYS A 475 1.19 19.84 5.57
C CYS A 475 2.19 18.95 6.28
N THR A 476 2.09 17.64 6.06
CA THR A 476 3.07 16.69 6.59
C THR A 476 4.03 16.32 5.47
N VAL A 477 5.33 16.49 5.70
CA VAL A 477 6.38 16.30 4.70
C VAL A 477 7.08 14.98 4.98
N SER A 478 6.94 14.01 4.09
CA SER A 478 7.69 12.75 4.17
C SER A 478 9.12 12.93 3.64
N GLN A 479 10.05 12.05 4.03
CA GLN A 479 11.46 12.06 3.55
C GLN A 479 11.58 12.17 2.04
N VAL A 480 10.73 11.44 1.32
CA VAL A 480 10.56 11.58 -0.11
C VAL A 480 9.24 12.31 -0.31
N TYR A 481 9.21 13.43 -1.03
CA TYR A 481 7.98 14.21 -1.25
C TYR A 481 7.85 14.69 -2.70
N ALA A 482 6.62 15.02 -3.11
CA ALA A 482 6.33 15.61 -4.41
C ALA A 482 5.72 17.00 -4.23
N MET A 483 6.29 18.01 -4.88
CA MET A 483 5.87 19.41 -4.71
C MET A 483 4.42 19.64 -5.09
N LYS A 484 3.97 19.06 -6.20
CA LYS A 484 2.56 19.07 -6.60
C LYS A 484 1.61 18.67 -5.46
N ASN A 485 1.96 17.63 -4.70
CA ASN A 485 1.10 17.09 -3.63
C ASN A 485 1.01 18.06 -2.47
N LEU A 486 2.14 18.65 -2.08
CA LEU A 486 2.20 19.65 -1.01
C LEU A 486 1.43 20.91 -1.40
N LEU A 487 1.59 21.40 -2.64
CA LEU A 487 0.82 22.53 -3.15
C LEU A 487 -0.69 22.25 -3.18
N LEU A 488 -1.09 21.05 -3.61
CA LEU A 488 -2.49 20.61 -3.57
C LEU A 488 -3.03 20.51 -2.13
N GLU A 489 -2.23 20.03 -1.18
CA GLU A 489 -2.62 19.94 0.23
C GLU A 489 -2.82 21.34 0.83
N ILE A 490 -1.90 22.27 0.54
CA ILE A 490 -2.02 23.69 0.91
C ILE A 490 -3.30 24.29 0.31
N LEU A 491 -3.52 24.13 -1.00
CA LEU A 491 -4.73 24.62 -1.67
C LEU A 491 -6.00 24.01 -1.10
N THR A 492 -5.98 22.73 -0.75
CA THR A 492 -7.12 22.06 -0.13
C THR A 492 -7.45 22.65 1.25
N CYS A 493 -6.46 23.18 1.97
CA CYS A 493 -6.68 23.91 3.21
C CYS A 493 -7.21 25.34 2.96
N ILE A 494 -6.64 26.04 1.98
CA ILE A 494 -6.94 27.46 1.70
C ILE A 494 -8.26 27.64 0.94
N GLU A 495 -8.56 26.78 -0.02
CA GLU A 495 -9.74 26.85 -0.88
C GLU A 495 -10.79 25.79 -0.52
N SER A 496 -12.06 26.20 -0.41
CA SER A 496 -13.17 25.31 -0.01
C SER A 496 -13.81 24.53 -1.16
N LYS A 497 -13.44 24.84 -2.41
CA LYS A 497 -13.90 24.16 -3.62
C LYS A 497 -12.78 23.26 -4.14
N HIS A 498 -13.03 21.95 -4.15
CA HIS A 498 -12.26 21.03 -4.99
C HIS A 498 -12.56 21.37 -6.45
N SER A 499 -11.84 22.34 -7.01
CA SER A 499 -11.82 22.56 -8.44
C SER A 499 -11.08 21.39 -9.04
N GLU A 500 -11.76 20.56 -9.82
CA GLU A 500 -11.17 19.44 -10.57
C GLU A 500 -9.98 19.91 -11.43
N LYS A 501 -9.95 21.21 -11.79
CA LYS A 501 -8.85 21.86 -12.49
C LYS A 501 -7.51 21.83 -11.75
N PHE A 502 -7.49 21.81 -10.41
CA PHE A 502 -6.21 21.81 -9.66
C PHE A 502 -5.40 20.55 -9.92
N PHE A 503 -6.06 19.41 -10.12
CA PHE A 503 -5.36 18.16 -10.41
C PHE A 503 -4.71 18.17 -11.81
N GLU A 504 -5.26 18.97 -12.74
CA GLU A 504 -4.78 19.13 -14.10
C GLU A 504 -3.69 20.20 -14.26
N MET A 505 -3.50 21.05 -13.24
CA MET A 505 -2.52 22.15 -13.26
C MET A 505 -1.08 21.66 -13.11
N SER A 506 -0.15 22.42 -13.72
CA SER A 506 1.29 22.28 -13.51
C SER A 506 1.69 22.66 -12.08
N GLU A 507 2.90 22.31 -11.65
CA GLU A 507 3.40 22.74 -10.34
C GLU A 507 3.47 24.27 -10.25
N GLU A 508 3.84 24.94 -11.34
CA GLU A 508 3.94 26.39 -11.44
C GLU A 508 2.57 27.07 -11.33
N ASP A 509 1.55 26.52 -12.00
CA ASP A 509 0.19 27.03 -11.93
C ASP A 509 -0.41 26.83 -10.53
N LEU A 510 -0.13 25.68 -9.90
CA LEU A 510 -0.55 25.41 -8.52
C LEU A 510 0.11 26.37 -7.53
N ALA A 511 1.41 26.62 -7.68
CA ALA A 511 2.14 27.62 -6.90
C ALA A 511 1.53 29.03 -7.06
N ALA A 512 1.12 29.39 -8.28
CA ALA A 512 0.45 30.66 -8.55
C ALA A 512 -0.94 30.76 -7.89
N GLU A 513 -1.74 29.69 -7.89
CA GLU A 513 -3.02 29.65 -7.20
C GLU A 513 -2.85 29.68 -5.67
N VAL A 514 -1.85 28.98 -5.11
CA VAL A 514 -1.50 29.11 -3.67
C VAL A 514 -1.20 30.56 -3.35
N LYS A 515 -0.33 31.20 -4.13
CA LYS A 515 0.04 32.60 -3.94
C LYS A 515 -1.16 33.54 -3.97
N LYS A 516 -2.07 33.33 -4.92
CA LYS A 516 -3.30 34.11 -5.08
C LYS A 516 -4.26 33.91 -3.91
N GLY A 517 -4.41 32.69 -3.39
CA GLY A 517 -5.22 32.40 -2.20
C GLY A 517 -4.65 33.00 -0.90
N LEU A 518 -3.33 33.15 -0.83
CA LEU A 518 -2.63 33.74 0.31
C LEU A 518 -2.50 35.27 0.22
N LEU A 519 -2.59 35.85 -0.98
CA LEU A 519 -2.39 37.27 -1.20
C LEU A 519 -3.36 38.10 -0.34
N ARG A 520 -2.82 39.13 0.32
CA ARG A 520 -3.50 40.06 1.24
C ARG A 520 -4.08 39.42 2.51
N ASN A 521 -3.98 38.11 2.68
CA ASN A 521 -4.43 37.39 3.87
C ASN A 521 -3.27 37.15 4.84
N ARG A 522 -3.52 37.33 6.13
CA ARG A 522 -2.56 36.90 7.15
C ARG A 522 -2.67 35.39 7.31
N TYR A 523 -1.59 34.68 6.99
CA TYR A 523 -1.59 33.22 6.95
C TYR A 523 -0.60 32.59 7.92
N LEU A 524 -0.91 31.36 8.34
CA LEU A 524 -0.03 30.46 9.06
C LEU A 524 0.03 29.12 8.32
N ILE A 525 1.21 28.74 7.83
CA ILE A 525 1.43 27.45 7.16
C ILE A 525 2.35 26.61 8.04
N VAL A 526 1.98 25.37 8.30
CA VAL A 526 2.82 24.43 9.05
C VAL A 526 3.34 23.37 8.10
N PHE A 527 4.66 23.21 8.04
CA PHE A 527 5.34 22.07 7.43
C PHE A 527 5.88 21.17 8.55
N ASP A 528 5.26 20.01 8.70
CA ASP A 528 5.62 19.03 9.73
C ASP A 528 6.63 18.01 9.17
N ASP A 529 7.66 17.71 9.95
CA ASP A 529 8.77 16.77 9.69
C ASP A 529 9.60 17.07 8.42
N VAL A 530 10.09 18.30 8.29
CA VAL A 530 10.93 18.71 7.15
C VAL A 530 12.34 18.13 7.24
N TRP A 531 12.81 17.52 6.15
CA TRP A 531 14.11 16.84 6.05
C TRP A 531 15.21 17.66 5.36
N ASP A 532 14.85 18.62 4.51
CA ASP A 532 15.80 19.44 3.77
C ASP A 532 15.24 20.84 3.44
N MET A 533 16.13 21.77 3.08
CA MET A 533 15.76 23.13 2.66
C MET A 533 15.20 23.22 1.24
N GLU A 534 15.38 22.20 0.41
CA GLU A 534 14.95 22.25 -0.99
C GLU A 534 13.46 22.52 -1.06
N LEU A 535 12.70 21.97 -0.10
CA LEU A 535 11.30 22.25 0.12
C LEU A 535 11.00 23.75 0.17
N TRP A 536 11.67 24.49 1.06
CA TRP A 536 11.41 25.92 1.24
C TRP A 536 11.85 26.73 0.02
N ASN A 537 13.05 26.43 -0.51
CA ASN A 537 13.59 27.14 -1.67
C ASN A 537 12.66 27.06 -2.88
N ARG A 538 11.93 25.94 -3.04
CA ARG A 538 10.94 25.75 -4.11
C ARG A 538 9.59 26.42 -3.82
N LEU A 539 9.19 26.52 -2.54
CA LEU A 539 7.88 27.09 -2.18
C LEU A 539 7.89 28.58 -1.88
N GLU A 540 9.03 29.17 -1.53
CA GLU A 540 9.16 30.56 -1.10
C GLU A 540 8.45 31.54 -2.06
N ALA A 541 8.61 31.34 -3.38
CA ALA A 541 7.98 32.17 -4.41
C ALA A 541 6.43 32.16 -4.38
N SER A 542 5.85 31.10 -3.81
CA SER A 542 4.40 30.89 -3.64
C SER A 542 3.83 31.62 -2.41
N PHE A 543 4.68 32.11 -1.52
CA PHE A 543 4.29 32.72 -0.24
C PHE A 543 4.43 34.24 -0.29
N PRO A 544 3.33 35.01 -0.46
CA PRO A 544 3.40 36.46 -0.60
C PRO A 544 3.76 37.15 0.71
N ASN A 545 4.72 38.07 0.65
CA ASN A 545 5.12 38.91 1.79
C ASN A 545 4.46 40.29 1.73
N ASP A 546 3.20 40.36 2.19
CA ASP A 546 2.40 41.60 2.17
C ASP A 546 2.63 42.51 3.38
N GLY A 547 3.64 42.23 4.22
CA GLY A 547 3.89 43.02 5.42
C GLY A 547 2.75 42.94 6.46
N ASN A 548 2.01 41.83 6.50
CA ASN A 548 0.84 41.62 7.35
C ASN A 548 1.10 40.71 8.56
N GLY A 549 2.33 40.24 8.74
CA GLY A 549 2.73 39.37 9.85
C GLY A 549 2.44 37.88 9.62
N SER A 550 2.32 37.42 8.37
CA SER A 550 2.22 35.99 8.06
C SER A 550 3.41 35.17 8.59
N ARG A 551 3.19 33.88 8.85
CA ARG A 551 4.17 32.99 9.49
C ARG A 551 4.18 31.61 8.84
N VAL A 552 5.34 30.96 8.91
CA VAL A 552 5.52 29.56 8.53
C VAL A 552 6.16 28.82 9.71
N ILE A 553 5.55 27.74 10.19
CA ILE A 553 6.15 26.84 11.19
C ILE A 553 6.79 25.68 10.43
N MET A 554 8.01 25.32 10.81
CA MET A 554 8.67 24.10 10.32
C MET A 554 9.04 23.24 11.51
N THR A 555 8.62 21.98 11.55
CA THR A 555 9.17 21.03 12.53
C THR A 555 10.26 20.20 11.85
N SER A 556 11.38 19.98 12.54
CA SER A 556 12.46 19.16 11.99
C SER A 556 13.31 18.46 13.05
N ARG A 557 13.97 17.39 12.64
CA ARG A 557 14.98 16.66 13.42
C ARG A 557 16.38 17.25 13.26
N LEU A 558 16.68 17.90 12.13
CA LEU A 558 18.02 18.42 11.86
C LEU A 558 18.15 19.86 12.34
N ARG A 559 19.29 20.16 12.96
CA ARG A 559 19.56 21.49 13.54
C ARG A 559 19.72 22.57 12.48
N ASP A 560 20.18 22.17 11.29
CA ASP A 560 20.54 23.08 10.21
C ASP A 560 19.58 22.98 9.02
N VAL A 561 18.33 22.52 9.25
CA VAL A 561 17.31 22.48 8.18
C VAL A 561 17.00 23.85 7.63
N VAL A 562 17.27 24.96 8.34
CA VAL A 562 17.15 26.31 7.77
C VAL A 562 18.48 27.06 8.00
N PRO A 563 19.17 27.51 6.93
CA PRO A 563 20.38 28.32 7.03
C PRO A 563 20.14 29.57 7.86
N GLN A 564 21.12 29.97 8.67
CA GLN A 564 21.00 31.17 9.52
C GLN A 564 20.66 32.43 8.73
N ASP A 565 21.07 32.52 7.47
CA ASP A 565 20.78 33.66 6.58
C ASP A 565 19.28 33.83 6.27
N ASN A 566 18.51 32.75 6.34
CA ASN A 566 17.05 32.74 6.13
C ASN A 566 16.27 32.81 7.46
N LEU A 567 16.97 32.75 8.59
CA LEU A 567 16.38 32.79 9.92
C LEU A 567 16.45 34.21 10.50
N HIS A 568 15.29 34.83 10.63
CA HIS A 568 15.18 36.11 11.33
C HIS A 568 15.28 35.96 12.86
N GLN A 569 15.18 34.74 13.40
CA GLN A 569 15.25 34.39 14.81
C GLN A 569 15.85 32.99 14.98
N GLU A 570 16.51 32.73 16.12
CA GLU A 570 17.06 31.41 16.42
C GLU A 570 15.97 30.31 16.41
N PRO A 571 16.35 29.07 16.01
CA PRO A 571 15.44 27.95 16.08
C PRO A 571 14.94 27.69 17.50
N HIS A 572 13.68 27.26 17.60
CA HIS A 572 13.11 26.81 18.84
C HIS A 572 13.55 25.37 19.10
N TYR A 573 14.63 25.19 19.85
CA TYR A 573 15.08 23.88 20.29
C TYR A 573 14.17 23.37 21.40
N LEU A 574 13.33 22.39 21.07
CA LEU A 574 12.39 21.82 22.03
C LEU A 574 13.16 21.08 23.13
N ARG A 575 12.86 21.39 24.39
CA ARG A 575 13.42 20.71 25.56
C ARG A 575 12.78 19.33 25.80
N GLN A 576 13.45 18.49 26.57
CA GLN A 576 12.85 17.30 27.17
C GLN A 576 11.83 17.67 28.25
N LEU A 577 10.88 16.77 28.52
CA LEU A 577 9.96 16.94 29.64
C LEU A 577 10.72 16.91 30.96
N THR A 578 10.32 17.77 31.89
CA THR A 578 10.81 17.73 33.27
C THR A 578 10.37 16.45 33.98
N HIS A 579 10.95 16.15 35.14
CA HIS A 579 10.57 14.97 35.90
C HIS A 579 9.08 14.98 36.30
N ASP A 580 8.53 16.14 36.63
CA ASP A 580 7.13 16.32 37.00
C ASP A 580 6.22 16.17 35.78
N GLU A 581 6.52 16.85 34.66
CA GLU A 581 5.75 16.72 33.41
C GLU A 581 5.76 15.28 32.87
N SER A 582 6.91 14.60 32.97
CA SER A 582 7.04 13.19 32.55
C SER A 582 6.12 12.29 33.38
N TRP A 583 6.07 12.54 34.68
CA TRP A 583 5.21 11.80 35.59
C TRP A 583 3.74 12.09 35.34
N ASP A 584 3.40 13.36 35.10
CA ASP A 584 2.04 13.78 34.80
C ASP A 584 1.53 13.15 33.49
N LEU A 585 2.38 13.10 32.46
CA LEU A 585 2.07 12.42 31.21
C LEU A 585 1.81 10.92 31.40
N LEU A 586 2.65 10.24 32.20
CA LEU A 586 2.48 8.82 32.50
C LEU A 586 1.15 8.56 33.23
N LYS A 587 0.86 9.35 34.27
CA LYS A 587 -0.39 9.24 35.06
C LYS A 587 -1.62 9.42 34.17
N GLU A 588 -1.59 10.45 33.32
CA GLU A 588 -2.70 10.77 32.43
C GLU A 588 -2.95 9.65 31.40
N LYS A 589 -1.87 8.99 30.92
CA LYS A 589 -1.99 7.84 30.02
C LYS A 589 -2.44 6.56 30.72
N LEU A 590 -2.04 6.31 31.97
CA LEU A 590 -2.40 5.11 32.72
C LEU A 590 -3.78 5.18 33.39
N CYS A 591 -4.13 6.34 33.94
CA CYS A 591 -5.31 6.54 34.77
C CYS A 591 -5.99 7.89 34.42
N PRO A 592 -6.61 8.01 33.23
CA PRO A 592 -7.22 9.27 32.80
C PRO A 592 -8.30 9.72 33.79
N GLY A 593 -8.19 10.95 34.29
CA GLY A 593 -9.20 11.57 35.16
C GLY A 593 -9.37 10.93 36.55
N LYS A 594 -8.38 10.17 37.06
CA LYS A 594 -8.37 9.64 38.42
C LYS A 594 -7.24 10.25 39.24
N ASP A 595 -7.58 10.87 40.37
CA ASP A 595 -6.61 11.45 41.30
C ASP A 595 -5.89 10.42 42.18
N LEU A 596 -6.49 9.24 42.38
CA LEU A 596 -5.96 8.17 43.23
C LEU A 596 -5.13 7.17 42.41
N LEU A 597 -3.81 7.23 42.57
CA LEU A 597 -2.85 6.32 41.96
C LEU A 597 -2.68 5.05 42.81
N PRO A 598 -2.42 3.89 42.19
CA PRO A 598 -1.94 2.71 42.91
C PRO A 598 -0.63 3.02 43.66
N SER A 599 -0.52 2.55 44.89
CA SER A 599 0.67 2.73 45.75
C SER A 599 1.96 2.25 45.08
N GLU A 600 1.87 1.13 44.35
CA GLU A 600 2.93 0.46 43.63
C GLU A 600 3.53 1.33 42.52
N LEU A 601 2.73 2.20 41.88
CA LEU A 601 3.22 3.11 40.84
C LEU A 601 4.11 4.20 41.46
N SER A 602 3.70 4.73 42.61
CA SER A 602 4.38 5.83 43.28
C SER A 602 5.78 5.45 43.75
N GLU A 603 6.01 4.19 44.12
CA GLU A 603 7.33 3.63 44.43
C GLU A 603 8.27 3.58 43.21
N LEU A 604 7.71 3.43 42.01
CA LEU A 604 8.46 3.35 40.74
C LEU A 604 8.70 4.71 40.09
N ARG A 605 8.19 5.80 40.66
CA ARG A 605 8.25 7.14 40.07
C ARG A 605 9.65 7.54 39.63
N MET A 606 10.64 7.44 40.52
CA MET A 606 12.00 7.87 40.20
C MET A 606 12.61 7.01 39.09
N GLN A 607 12.46 5.68 39.19
CA GLN A 607 13.00 4.73 38.21
C GLN A 607 12.40 4.97 36.81
N ILE A 608 11.08 5.15 36.72
CA ILE A 608 10.40 5.38 35.45
C ILE A 608 10.87 6.68 34.80
N VAL A 609 10.93 7.76 35.58
CA VAL A 609 11.29 9.08 35.03
C VAL A 609 12.77 9.14 34.63
N GLU A 610 13.66 8.54 35.43
CA GLU A 610 15.09 8.41 35.09
C GLU A 610 15.30 7.55 33.84
N MET A 611 14.55 6.45 33.72
CA MET A 611 14.61 5.55 32.56
C MET A 611 14.10 6.22 31.28
N CYS A 612 13.01 6.99 31.34
CA CYS A 612 12.45 7.64 30.16
C CYS A 612 13.20 8.91 29.72
N GLN A 613 14.08 9.46 30.57
CA GLN A 613 14.89 10.67 30.31
C GLN A 613 14.07 11.84 29.71
N GLY A 614 12.82 11.99 30.13
CA GLY A 614 11.94 13.06 29.66
C GLY A 614 11.50 12.97 28.19
N LEU A 615 11.63 11.81 27.53
CA LEU A 615 11.16 11.59 26.16
C LEU A 615 9.68 11.15 26.13
N PRO A 616 8.74 11.97 25.58
CA PRO A 616 7.32 11.65 25.58
C PRO A 616 6.98 10.29 24.94
N LEU A 617 7.61 9.93 23.83
CA LEU A 617 7.32 8.67 23.14
C LEU A 617 7.63 7.45 24.02
N THR A 618 8.79 7.42 24.69
CA THR A 618 9.16 6.33 25.62
C THR A 618 8.18 6.23 26.78
N ILE A 619 7.74 7.36 27.33
CA ILE A 619 6.76 7.42 28.42
C ILE A 619 5.42 6.83 27.96
N VAL A 620 4.97 7.20 26.76
CA VAL A 620 3.70 6.74 26.18
C VAL A 620 3.74 5.23 25.87
N ILE A 621 4.87 4.71 25.35
CA ILE A 621 5.06 3.27 25.12
C ILE A 621 5.03 2.51 26.45
N LEU A 622 5.78 2.99 27.46
CA LEU A 622 5.79 2.37 28.78
C LEU A 622 4.39 2.35 29.42
N ALA A 623 3.66 3.47 29.35
CA ALA A 623 2.27 3.52 29.82
C ALA A 623 1.40 2.47 29.13
N GLY A 624 1.59 2.28 27.82
CA GLY A 624 0.91 1.23 27.04
C GLY A 624 1.22 -0.19 27.52
N ILE A 625 2.47 -0.48 27.89
CA ILE A 625 2.87 -1.78 28.46
C ILE A 625 2.22 -1.96 29.85
N LEU A 626 2.42 -0.99 30.74
CA LEU A 626 1.98 -1.03 32.13
C LEU A 626 0.44 -1.13 32.26
N ALA A 627 -0.32 -0.48 31.36
CA ALA A 627 -1.78 -0.52 31.38
C ALA A 627 -2.37 -1.92 31.08
N ASN A 628 -1.58 -2.81 30.47
CA ASN A 628 -2.00 -4.13 30.04
C ASN A 628 -1.40 -5.28 30.87
N MET A 629 -0.75 -4.95 32.00
CA MET A 629 -0.16 -5.93 32.92
C MET A 629 -0.69 -5.74 34.34
N ASP A 630 -0.58 -6.80 35.14
CA ASP A 630 -0.97 -6.74 36.55
C ASP A 630 -0.01 -5.82 37.33
N PRO A 631 -0.51 -4.99 38.28
CA PRO A 631 0.33 -4.09 39.07
C PRO A 631 1.49 -4.76 39.80
N SER A 632 1.35 -6.05 40.17
CA SER A 632 2.43 -6.80 40.80
C SER A 632 3.65 -7.04 39.89
N GLY A 633 3.44 -7.03 38.57
CA GLY A 633 4.52 -7.17 37.59
C GLY A 633 5.32 -5.88 37.39
N TRP A 634 4.71 -4.69 37.57
CA TRP A 634 5.28 -3.40 37.12
C TRP A 634 6.74 -3.18 37.51
N LYS A 635 7.12 -3.60 38.72
CA LYS A 635 8.48 -3.46 39.24
C LYS A 635 9.51 -4.29 38.45
N GLY A 636 9.18 -5.51 38.03
CA GLY A 636 10.09 -6.38 37.28
C GLY A 636 10.42 -5.78 35.91
N GLU A 637 9.40 -5.34 35.20
CA GLU A 637 9.49 -4.80 33.84
C GLU A 637 10.21 -3.45 33.82
N VAL A 638 9.90 -2.54 34.75
CA VAL A 638 10.62 -1.27 34.89
C VAL A 638 12.10 -1.51 35.22
N GLN A 639 12.42 -2.48 36.07
CA GLN A 639 13.81 -2.81 36.40
C GLN A 639 14.56 -3.45 35.23
N SER A 640 13.91 -4.32 34.45
CA SER A 640 14.46 -4.91 33.22
C SER A 640 14.91 -3.82 32.25
N LEU A 641 14.04 -2.84 31.98
CA LEU A 641 14.34 -1.71 31.10
C LEU A 641 15.44 -0.80 31.68
N SER A 642 15.39 -0.53 33.00
CA SER A 642 16.36 0.35 33.68
C SER A 642 17.78 -0.24 33.75
N SER A 643 17.90 -1.57 33.73
CA SER A 643 19.19 -2.27 33.82
C SER A 643 20.05 -2.19 32.55
N ARG A 644 19.44 -1.84 31.42
CA ARG A 644 20.10 -1.69 30.11
C ARG A 644 20.63 -0.25 30.03
N ASN A 645 21.88 -0.03 30.45
CA ASN A 645 22.56 1.28 30.38
C ASN A 645 22.80 1.69 28.91
N VAL A 646 21.82 2.35 28.27
CA VAL A 646 21.90 2.77 26.86
C VAL A 646 21.54 4.25 26.69
N SER A 647 21.88 4.84 25.54
CA SER A 647 21.55 6.24 25.23
C SER A 647 20.03 6.46 25.13
N SER A 648 19.56 7.72 25.16
CA SER A 648 18.12 8.02 25.13
C SER A 648 17.38 7.47 23.91
N THR A 649 18.02 7.43 22.74
CA THR A 649 17.45 6.85 21.51
C THR A 649 17.38 5.34 21.58
N ASP A 650 18.44 4.70 22.09
CA ASP A 650 18.50 3.24 22.25
C ASP A 650 17.53 2.73 23.33
N GLN A 651 17.25 3.56 24.34
CA GLN A 651 16.19 3.30 25.33
C GLN A 651 14.79 3.28 24.70
N CYS A 652 14.52 4.15 23.72
CA CYS A 652 13.26 4.11 22.97
C CYS A 652 13.15 2.81 22.16
N THR A 653 14.21 2.40 21.45
CA THR A 653 14.25 1.13 20.71
C THR A 653 14.07 -0.07 21.64
N THR A 654 14.70 -0.04 22.82
CA THR A 654 14.55 -1.09 23.85
C THR A 654 13.11 -1.16 24.37
N ALA A 655 12.47 -0.02 24.61
CA ALA A 655 11.06 0.03 25.03
C ALA A 655 10.12 -0.47 23.93
N LEU A 656 10.41 -0.18 22.66
CA LEU A 656 9.67 -0.69 21.51
C LEU A 656 9.77 -2.22 21.40
N GLU A 657 10.99 -2.78 21.51
CA GLU A 657 11.20 -4.22 21.49
C GLU A 657 10.42 -4.89 22.63
N LEU A 658 10.50 -4.34 23.84
CA LEU A 658 9.74 -4.86 24.97
C LEU A 658 8.22 -4.78 24.76
N SER A 659 7.72 -3.67 24.19
CA SER A 659 6.30 -3.51 23.85
C SER A 659 5.83 -4.56 22.85
N TYR A 660 6.67 -4.87 21.87
CA TYR A 660 6.43 -5.91 20.89
C TYR A 660 6.47 -7.32 21.50
N GLU A 661 7.41 -7.59 22.41
CA GLU A 661 7.46 -8.86 23.16
C GLU A 661 6.19 -9.10 23.98
N HIS A 662 5.64 -8.05 24.62
CA HIS A 662 4.40 -8.08 25.40
C HIS A 662 3.12 -8.09 24.56
N LEU A 663 3.25 -7.98 23.24
CA LEU A 663 2.12 -7.99 22.34
C LEU A 663 1.63 -9.44 22.15
N PRO A 664 0.32 -9.73 22.32
CA PRO A 664 -0.25 -11.02 21.97
C PRO A 664 0.13 -11.46 20.55
N ASP A 665 0.43 -12.74 20.34
CA ASP A 665 0.95 -13.24 19.05
C ASP A 665 -0.01 -12.98 17.89
N ASN A 666 -1.32 -12.96 18.13
CA ASN A 666 -2.35 -12.61 17.15
C ASN A 666 -2.33 -11.13 16.72
N LEU A 667 -1.80 -10.23 17.55
CA LEU A 667 -1.68 -8.80 17.25
C LEU A 667 -0.37 -8.44 16.54
N LYS A 668 0.70 -9.22 16.74
CA LYS A 668 2.01 -8.98 16.11
C LYS A 668 1.93 -8.85 14.57
N PRO A 669 1.22 -9.74 13.83
CA PRO A 669 1.07 -9.57 12.38
C PRO A 669 0.37 -8.27 12.01
N CYS A 670 -0.66 -7.86 12.76
CA CYS A 670 -1.42 -6.64 12.50
C CYS A 670 -0.54 -5.39 12.69
N PHE A 671 0.31 -5.39 13.73
CA PHE A 671 1.26 -4.32 14.01
C PHE A 671 2.39 -4.26 12.98
N LEU A 672 3.05 -5.39 12.68
CA LEU A 672 4.13 -5.44 11.69
C LEU A 672 3.64 -5.07 10.28
N TYR A 673 2.37 -5.33 9.96
CA TYR A 673 1.79 -4.98 8.65
C TYR A 673 1.88 -3.48 8.34
N PHE A 674 1.95 -2.61 9.35
CA PHE A 674 2.16 -1.17 9.13
C PHE A 674 3.51 -0.86 8.46
N GLY A 675 4.54 -1.69 8.66
CA GLY A 675 5.85 -1.54 8.01
C GLY A 675 5.80 -1.74 6.49
N GLY A 676 4.71 -2.32 5.95
CA GLY A 676 4.51 -2.45 4.51
C GLY A 676 4.01 -1.17 3.82
N PHE A 677 3.57 -0.17 4.57
CA PHE A 677 3.04 1.08 4.02
C PHE A 677 4.12 2.17 3.97
N PRO A 678 3.93 3.25 3.20
CA PRO A 678 4.80 4.43 3.27
C PRO A 678 4.75 5.07 4.67
N GLU A 679 5.87 5.69 5.06
CA GLU A 679 5.98 6.46 6.31
C GLU A 679 4.94 7.58 6.36
N ASP A 680 4.44 7.90 7.56
CA ASP A 680 3.42 8.91 7.85
C ASP A 680 2.08 8.79 7.10
N HIS A 681 1.85 7.70 6.37
CA HIS A 681 0.63 7.51 5.61
C HIS A 681 -0.60 7.40 6.52
N GLU A 682 -1.63 8.19 6.24
CA GLU A 682 -2.90 8.10 6.94
C GLU A 682 -3.75 6.96 6.36
N HIS A 683 -4.02 5.94 7.18
CA HIS A 683 -4.77 4.76 6.75
C HIS A 683 -6.24 4.83 7.14
N THR A 684 -7.14 4.48 6.23
CA THR A 684 -8.53 4.20 6.63
C THR A 684 -8.58 2.86 7.38
N VAL A 685 -9.17 2.87 8.59
CA VAL A 685 -9.26 1.66 9.43
C VAL A 685 -10.01 0.53 8.73
N LYS A 686 -11.02 0.86 7.91
CA LYS A 686 -11.76 -0.14 7.13
C LYS A 686 -10.87 -0.91 6.15
N ARG A 687 -10.00 -0.21 5.42
CA ARG A 687 -9.09 -0.83 4.46
C ARG A 687 -8.10 -1.75 5.18
N LEU A 688 -7.53 -1.30 6.30
CA LEU A 688 -6.63 -2.13 7.11
C LEU A 688 -7.31 -3.40 7.65
N ILE A 689 -8.54 -3.27 8.17
CA ILE A 689 -9.32 -4.43 8.62
C ILE A 689 -9.55 -5.43 7.48
N TRP A 690 -9.94 -4.97 6.29
CA TRP A 690 -10.12 -5.86 5.14
C TRP A 690 -8.84 -6.57 4.74
N LEU A 691 -7.70 -5.86 4.75
CA LEU A 691 -6.39 -6.46 4.49
C LEU A 691 -6.04 -7.51 5.56
N TRP A 692 -6.19 -7.21 6.86
CA TRP A 692 -5.89 -8.15 7.94
C TRP A 692 -6.77 -9.41 7.92
N VAL A 693 -8.06 -9.26 7.60
CA VAL A 693 -8.98 -10.40 7.42
C VAL A 693 -8.58 -11.21 6.19
N THR A 694 -8.27 -10.56 5.08
CA THR A 694 -7.87 -11.24 3.83
C THR A 694 -6.56 -12.01 3.98
N GLU A 695 -5.60 -11.43 4.71
CA GLU A 695 -4.31 -12.04 5.04
C GLU A 695 -4.43 -13.22 6.01
N GLY A 696 -5.57 -13.38 6.67
CA GLY A 696 -5.82 -14.44 7.65
C GLY A 696 -5.24 -14.15 9.04
N PHE A 697 -4.85 -12.90 9.34
CA PHE A 697 -4.39 -12.51 10.69
C PHE A 697 -5.50 -12.61 11.74
N VAL A 698 -6.75 -12.50 11.28
CA VAL A 698 -7.93 -12.48 12.13
C VAL A 698 -8.92 -13.54 11.67
N GLN A 699 -9.41 -14.33 12.62
CA GLN A 699 -10.44 -15.33 12.38
C GLN A 699 -11.75 -14.91 13.08
N ALA A 700 -12.88 -15.25 12.46
CA ALA A 700 -14.18 -15.10 13.09
C ALA A 700 -14.30 -16.03 14.31
N THR A 701 -15.08 -15.60 15.30
CA THR A 701 -15.45 -16.41 16.48
C THR A 701 -16.93 -16.74 16.42
N ASP A 702 -17.41 -17.62 17.28
CA ASP A 702 -18.85 -17.98 17.33
C ASP A 702 -19.77 -16.77 17.57
N LEU A 703 -19.24 -15.69 18.17
CA LEU A 703 -19.99 -14.50 18.57
C LEU A 703 -19.74 -13.27 17.68
N LYS A 704 -18.60 -13.19 16.99
CA LYS A 704 -18.15 -11.97 16.27
C LYS A 704 -17.63 -12.29 14.87
N SER A 705 -17.93 -11.41 13.91
CA SER A 705 -17.34 -11.52 12.57
C SER A 705 -15.83 -11.25 12.60
N ALA A 706 -15.11 -11.68 11.57
CA ALA A 706 -13.66 -11.42 11.48
C ALA A 706 -13.34 -9.92 11.48
N GLU A 707 -14.20 -9.07 10.88
CA GLU A 707 -14.05 -7.61 10.92
C GLU A 707 -14.27 -7.02 12.31
N ASP A 708 -15.19 -7.59 13.09
CA ASP A 708 -15.47 -7.13 14.45
C ASP A 708 -14.28 -7.46 15.37
N VAL A 709 -13.73 -8.67 15.26
CA VAL A 709 -12.51 -9.08 15.96
C VAL A 709 -11.31 -8.23 15.51
N ALA A 710 -11.18 -7.94 14.21
CA ALA A 710 -10.12 -7.08 13.69
C ALA A 710 -10.24 -5.63 14.18
N ASN A 711 -11.47 -5.15 14.38
CA ASN A 711 -11.71 -3.85 14.99
C ASN A 711 -11.33 -3.87 16.48
N ASP A 712 -11.59 -4.95 17.22
CA ASP A 712 -11.10 -5.10 18.61
C ASP A 712 -9.56 -5.07 18.65
N TYR A 713 -8.89 -5.75 17.72
CA TYR A 713 -7.43 -5.74 17.60
C TYR A 713 -6.88 -4.33 17.33
N MET A 714 -7.53 -3.57 16.44
CA MET A 714 -7.17 -2.18 16.19
C MET A 714 -7.29 -1.32 17.46
N MET A 715 -8.37 -1.50 18.22
CA MET A 715 -8.57 -0.75 19.47
C MET A 715 -7.55 -1.16 20.54
N ASP A 716 -7.15 -2.43 20.61
CA ASP A 716 -6.08 -2.90 21.52
C ASP A 716 -4.73 -2.24 21.17
N LEU A 717 -4.34 -2.21 19.89
CA LEU A 717 -3.13 -1.50 19.44
C LEU A 717 -3.15 0.00 19.77
N ILE A 718 -4.32 0.64 19.69
CA ILE A 718 -4.50 2.05 20.07
C ILE A 718 -4.36 2.22 21.58
N ASN A 719 -4.99 1.34 22.38
CA ASN A 719 -4.93 1.38 23.83
C ASN A 719 -3.50 1.14 24.35
N ARG A 720 -2.69 0.37 23.61
CA ARG A 720 -1.25 0.18 23.84
C ARG A 720 -0.38 1.34 23.35
N SER A 721 -0.99 2.39 22.80
CA SER A 721 -0.31 3.56 22.21
C SER A 721 0.65 3.24 21.06
N LEU A 722 0.50 2.07 20.41
CA LEU A 722 1.27 1.69 19.23
C LEU A 722 0.66 2.26 17.94
N VAL A 723 -0.63 2.64 17.97
CA VAL A 723 -1.36 3.24 16.85
C VAL A 723 -2.01 4.56 17.28
N MET A 724 -1.82 5.60 16.48
CA MET A 724 -2.42 6.92 16.69
C MET A 724 -3.72 7.08 15.90
N VAL A 725 -4.71 7.71 16.52
CA VAL A 725 -5.97 8.10 15.87
C VAL A 725 -5.75 9.41 15.13
N SER A 726 -5.99 9.42 13.81
CA SER A 726 -5.87 10.63 12.99
C SER A 726 -7.21 11.34 12.83
N LYS A 727 -8.30 10.59 12.56
CA LYS A 727 -9.67 11.12 12.47
C LYS A 727 -10.64 10.16 13.14
N GLN A 728 -11.61 10.71 13.84
CA GLN A 728 -12.70 9.95 14.46
C GLN A 728 -13.91 9.80 13.54
N ARG A 729 -14.77 8.81 13.83
CA ARG A 729 -16.09 8.68 13.18
C ARG A 729 -17.11 9.59 13.89
N SER A 730 -18.30 9.72 13.30
CA SER A 730 -19.37 10.60 13.79
C SER A 730 -19.87 10.29 15.21
N ILE A 731 -19.81 9.03 15.66
CA ILE A 731 -20.29 8.58 16.98
C ILE A 731 -19.15 8.05 17.85
N GLY A 732 -17.94 8.59 17.64
CA GLY A 732 -16.71 8.05 18.23
C GLY A 732 -16.16 6.83 17.47
N GLY A 733 -15.05 6.29 17.98
CA GLY A 733 -14.26 5.27 17.29
C GLY A 733 -13.44 5.82 16.11
N VAL A 734 -12.62 4.97 15.50
CA VAL A 734 -11.54 5.42 14.62
C VAL A 734 -11.94 5.32 13.14
N LYS A 735 -11.82 6.44 12.43
CA LYS A 735 -12.05 6.52 10.97
C LYS A 735 -10.74 6.28 10.24
N THR A 736 -9.69 6.98 10.65
CA THR A 736 -8.34 6.86 10.12
C THR A 736 -7.32 6.83 11.23
N CYS A 737 -6.22 6.13 10.99
CA CYS A 737 -5.12 5.96 11.93
C CYS A 737 -3.77 6.09 11.21
N ARG A 738 -2.72 6.25 12.00
CA ARG A 738 -1.32 6.22 11.57
C ARG A 738 -0.44 5.69 12.71
N ILE A 739 0.79 5.30 12.43
CA ILE A 739 1.78 5.00 13.46
C ILE A 739 2.87 6.08 13.47
N HIS A 740 3.64 6.14 14.56
CA HIS A 740 4.74 7.10 14.68
C HIS A 740 5.91 6.66 13.77
N ASP A 741 6.73 7.59 13.29
CA ASP A 741 7.91 7.32 12.44
C ASP A 741 8.83 6.20 12.98
N LEU A 742 9.25 6.28 14.24
CA LEU A 742 10.09 5.28 14.93
C LEU A 742 9.39 3.94 15.10
N LEU A 743 8.06 3.94 15.28
CA LEU A 743 7.27 2.70 15.31
C LEU A 743 7.21 2.08 13.90
N HIS A 744 7.17 2.90 12.86
CA HIS A 744 7.18 2.44 11.47
C HIS A 744 8.52 1.83 11.10
N GLU A 745 9.62 2.51 11.42
CA GLU A 745 10.98 2.01 11.22
C GLU A 745 11.19 0.68 11.97
N PHE A 746 10.77 0.62 13.24
CA PHE A 746 10.75 -0.62 14.00
C PHE A 746 9.97 -1.74 13.29
N CYS A 747 8.75 -1.47 12.82
CA CYS A 747 7.96 -2.46 12.08
C CYS A 747 8.65 -2.92 10.78
N VAL A 748 9.29 -2.01 10.04
CA VAL A 748 10.02 -2.34 8.80
C VAL A 748 11.20 -3.27 9.10
N GLU A 749 12.02 -2.93 10.08
CA GLU A 749 13.19 -3.72 10.46
C GLU A 749 12.78 -5.07 11.05
N LYS A 750 11.83 -5.07 12.00
CA LYS A 750 11.34 -6.28 12.65
C LYS A 750 10.64 -7.23 11.68
N ALA A 751 9.86 -6.70 10.75
CA ALA A 751 9.22 -7.53 9.75
C ALA A 751 10.21 -8.16 8.76
N LYS A 752 11.32 -7.48 8.47
CA LYS A 752 12.43 -8.04 7.68
C LYS A 752 13.19 -9.11 8.47
N GLU A 753 13.51 -8.84 9.74
CA GLU A 753 14.16 -9.79 10.65
C GLU A 753 13.35 -11.09 10.79
N GLU A 754 12.03 -10.98 10.94
CA GLU A 754 11.13 -12.12 11.09
C GLU A 754 10.66 -12.73 9.75
N ASN A 755 11.18 -12.27 8.61
CA ASN A 755 10.74 -12.67 7.26
C ASN A 755 9.22 -12.52 7.01
N PHE A 756 8.57 -11.60 7.70
CA PHE A 756 7.12 -11.39 7.65
C PHE A 756 6.68 -10.60 6.41
N LEU A 757 7.40 -9.51 6.09
CA LEU A 757 7.18 -8.67 4.91
C LEU A 757 8.47 -8.00 4.46
N GLN A 758 8.54 -7.62 3.17
CA GLN A 758 9.63 -6.81 2.64
C GLN A 758 9.09 -5.55 1.95
N LEU A 759 9.54 -4.39 2.43
CA LEU A 759 9.35 -3.10 1.78
C LEU A 759 10.53 -2.81 0.85
N VAL A 760 10.25 -2.40 -0.38
CA VAL A 760 11.24 -2.04 -1.40
C VAL A 760 11.03 -0.60 -1.81
N ARG A 761 12.10 0.22 -1.78
CA ARG A 761 12.08 1.65 -2.06
C ARG A 761 12.93 1.97 -3.31
N GLY A 762 12.30 2.59 -4.31
CA GLY A 762 12.98 3.11 -5.51
C GLY A 762 13.56 2.08 -6.48
N TYR A 763 14.17 2.57 -7.57
CA TYR A 763 14.67 1.75 -8.68
C TYR A 763 15.83 0.81 -8.29
N ASP A 764 16.82 1.30 -7.55
CA ASP A 764 18.04 0.54 -7.26
C ASP A 764 17.77 -0.71 -6.42
N GLU A 765 16.87 -0.61 -5.42
CA GLU A 765 16.45 -1.76 -4.63
C GLU A 765 15.61 -2.74 -5.46
N LEU A 766 14.73 -2.26 -6.33
CA LEU A 766 13.92 -3.10 -7.23
C LEU A 766 14.78 -3.90 -8.22
N TYR A 767 15.87 -3.31 -8.72
CA TYR A 767 16.76 -3.96 -9.68
C TYR A 767 17.72 -4.96 -9.03
N THR A 768 18.12 -4.72 -7.77
CA THR A 768 19.10 -5.53 -7.04
C THR A 768 18.47 -6.57 -6.09
N LEU A 769 17.14 -6.62 -6.02
CA LEU A 769 16.39 -7.43 -5.05
C LEU A 769 16.72 -8.94 -5.15
N ASN A 770 17.55 -9.42 -4.23
CA ASN A 770 17.75 -10.84 -3.94
C ASN A 770 16.72 -11.26 -2.88
N VAL A 771 15.61 -11.88 -3.30
CA VAL A 771 14.46 -12.14 -2.43
C VAL A 771 14.60 -13.46 -1.65
N PRO A 772 14.25 -13.49 -0.34
CA PRO A 772 14.17 -14.73 0.43
C PRO A 772 13.26 -15.77 -0.22
N ARG A 773 13.64 -17.05 -0.17
CA ARG A 773 12.88 -18.15 -0.80
C ARG A 773 11.38 -18.18 -0.44
N TYR A 774 11.02 -17.72 0.76
CA TYR A 774 9.64 -17.77 1.29
C TYR A 774 8.99 -16.41 1.53
N LEU A 775 9.42 -15.36 0.81
CA LEU A 775 8.79 -14.05 0.95
C LEU A 775 7.29 -14.11 0.58
N ARG A 776 6.41 -13.85 1.56
CA ARG A 776 4.96 -13.90 1.34
C ARG A 776 4.36 -12.54 1.00
N ARG A 777 4.97 -11.45 1.47
CA ARG A 777 4.41 -10.10 1.40
C ARG A 777 5.45 -9.15 0.84
N LEU A 778 5.15 -8.62 -0.34
CA LEU A 778 6.00 -7.66 -1.02
C LEU A 778 5.25 -6.32 -1.09
N CYS A 779 5.88 -5.29 -0.53
CA CYS A 779 5.38 -3.93 -0.58
C CYS A 779 6.38 -3.08 -1.37
N ILE A 780 5.88 -2.35 -2.35
CA ILE A 780 6.71 -1.56 -3.26
C ILE A 780 6.31 -0.11 -3.13
N ASN A 781 7.27 0.73 -2.80
CA ASN A 781 7.14 2.17 -2.80
C ASN A 781 8.07 2.75 -3.87
N SER A 782 7.53 3.04 -5.05
CA SER A 782 8.34 3.45 -6.20
C SER A 782 7.53 4.27 -7.20
N THR A 783 8.20 4.86 -8.19
CA THR A 783 7.49 5.42 -9.35
C THR A 783 6.84 4.29 -10.17
N THR A 784 5.78 4.60 -10.90
CA THR A 784 5.12 3.63 -11.80
C THR A 784 6.06 3.15 -12.91
N LYS A 785 7.03 3.98 -13.30
CA LYS A 785 8.04 3.65 -14.30
C LYS A 785 8.99 2.57 -13.79
N ASP A 786 9.58 2.77 -12.61
CA ASP A 786 10.49 1.81 -12.00
C ASP A 786 9.80 0.48 -11.72
N PHE A 787 8.54 0.54 -11.28
CA PHE A 787 7.72 -0.66 -11.09
C PHE A 787 7.51 -1.43 -12.40
N ASN A 788 7.26 -0.74 -13.51
CA ASN A 788 7.11 -1.36 -14.82
C ASN A 788 8.43 -1.92 -15.40
N GLU A 789 9.56 -1.33 -15.02
CA GLU A 789 10.89 -1.79 -15.43
C GLU A 789 11.45 -2.89 -14.52
N SER A 790 10.84 -3.06 -13.34
CA SER A 790 11.22 -4.08 -12.37
C SER A 790 11.07 -5.50 -12.94
N ARG A 791 12.06 -6.35 -12.64
CA ARG A 791 12.10 -7.77 -13.06
C ARG A 791 11.63 -8.68 -11.93
N LEU A 792 10.50 -8.32 -11.32
CA LEU A 792 9.97 -9.02 -10.15
C LEU A 792 9.32 -10.33 -10.56
N ALA A 793 9.69 -11.40 -9.86
CA ALA A 793 9.28 -12.75 -10.20
C ALA A 793 9.24 -13.62 -8.95
N PHE A 794 8.08 -13.70 -8.29
CA PHE A 794 8.00 -14.32 -6.97
C PHE A 794 6.79 -15.25 -6.87
N PRO A 795 6.95 -16.54 -7.22
CA PRO A 795 5.83 -17.48 -7.25
C PRO A 795 5.24 -17.74 -5.85
N THR A 796 5.99 -17.47 -4.77
CA THR A 796 5.57 -17.67 -3.38
C THR A 796 4.83 -16.48 -2.77
N VAL A 797 4.84 -15.31 -3.42
CA VAL A 797 4.22 -14.08 -2.89
C VAL A 797 2.70 -14.19 -2.90
N ARG A 798 2.11 -13.84 -1.76
CA ARG A 798 0.67 -13.85 -1.49
C ARG A 798 0.06 -12.45 -1.41
N CYS A 799 0.87 -11.45 -1.11
CA CYS A 799 0.46 -10.06 -1.05
C CYS A 799 1.42 -9.18 -1.84
N LEU A 800 0.85 -8.38 -2.75
CA LEU A 800 1.54 -7.32 -3.47
C LEU A 800 0.81 -5.99 -3.23
N LEU A 801 1.47 -5.09 -2.51
CA LEU A 801 0.99 -3.73 -2.29
C LEU A 801 1.88 -2.76 -3.06
N PHE A 802 1.28 -1.92 -3.90
CA PHE A 802 1.98 -0.86 -4.58
C PHE A 802 1.58 0.52 -4.05
N PHE A 803 2.58 1.34 -3.76
CA PHE A 803 2.45 2.73 -3.38
C PHE A 803 3.25 3.57 -4.36
N ALA A 804 2.57 4.50 -5.02
CA ALA A 804 3.21 5.45 -5.91
C ALA A 804 3.91 6.52 -5.06
N HIS A 805 5.17 6.80 -5.38
CA HIS A 805 5.85 8.01 -4.92
C HIS A 805 6.15 8.93 -6.11
N GLY A 806 5.97 10.25 -5.94
CA GLY A 806 6.20 11.26 -6.97
C GLY A 806 4.96 12.07 -7.35
N THR A 807 5.11 12.97 -8.33
CA THR A 807 4.03 13.77 -8.91
C THR A 807 2.91 12.84 -9.38
N TRP A 808 1.64 13.18 -9.08
CA TRP A 808 0.52 12.77 -9.92
C TRP A 808 0.66 13.46 -11.28
N GLU A 809 1.74 13.17 -11.99
CA GLU A 809 1.84 13.47 -13.39
C GLU A 809 0.62 12.84 -14.03
N LEU A 810 -0.07 13.66 -14.82
CA LEU A 810 -1.05 13.22 -15.79
C LEU A 810 -0.37 12.14 -16.65
N TYR A 811 -0.55 10.90 -16.23
CA TYR A 811 -0.28 9.64 -16.90
C TYR A 811 0.71 9.76 -18.08
N PRO A 812 2.02 9.51 -17.91
CA PRO A 812 2.73 8.93 -19.02
C PRO A 812 2.11 7.54 -19.25
N TRP A 813 1.65 7.33 -20.47
CA TRP A 813 0.74 6.27 -20.85
C TRP A 813 1.46 4.94 -20.85
N PHE A 814 1.08 4.04 -19.96
CA PHE A 814 1.61 2.69 -20.00
C PHE A 814 0.45 1.72 -19.80
N GLY A 815 0.07 0.99 -20.86
CA GLY A 815 -0.47 -0.34 -20.64
C GLY A 815 0.61 -1.07 -19.85
N LEU A 816 0.31 -1.62 -18.68
CA LEU A 816 1.31 -2.33 -17.89
C LEU A 816 1.69 -3.62 -18.63
N PRO A 817 2.88 -3.78 -19.25
CA PRO A 817 3.42 -5.11 -19.55
C PRO A 817 3.92 -5.79 -18.26
N PHE A 818 3.25 -5.57 -17.12
CA PHE A 818 3.60 -6.22 -15.87
C PHE A 818 3.12 -7.67 -15.91
N ASN A 819 4.06 -8.60 -15.82
CA ASN A 819 3.78 -10.02 -15.94
C ASN A 819 3.22 -10.58 -14.62
N PHE A 820 1.94 -10.35 -14.34
CA PHE A 820 1.25 -10.96 -13.18
C PHE A 820 1.24 -12.49 -13.21
N HIS A 821 1.52 -13.12 -14.35
CA HIS A 821 1.71 -14.57 -14.47
C HIS A 821 2.76 -15.16 -13.51
N LEU A 822 3.66 -14.33 -12.97
CA LEU A 822 4.69 -14.75 -12.00
C LEU A 822 4.17 -14.80 -10.56
N PHE A 823 2.90 -14.46 -10.34
CA PHE A 823 2.30 -14.24 -9.03
C PHE A 823 0.98 -15.03 -8.84
N LYS A 824 0.91 -16.24 -9.41
CA LYS A 824 -0.33 -17.05 -9.44
C LYS A 824 -0.94 -17.37 -8.06
N LEU A 825 -0.14 -17.29 -6.99
CA LEU A 825 -0.58 -17.55 -5.62
C LEU A 825 -1.07 -16.30 -4.86
N LEU A 826 -1.19 -15.14 -5.52
CA LEU A 826 -1.66 -13.91 -4.88
C LEU A 826 -3.05 -14.05 -4.27
N ARG A 827 -3.18 -13.55 -3.04
CA ARG A 827 -4.43 -13.35 -2.31
C ARG A 827 -4.79 -11.86 -2.22
N VAL A 828 -3.79 -10.99 -2.12
CA VAL A 828 -3.94 -9.53 -2.02
C VAL A 828 -3.19 -8.86 -3.15
N LEU A 829 -3.91 -8.11 -3.98
CA LEU A 829 -3.33 -7.26 -5.02
C LEU A 829 -3.90 -5.85 -4.87
N ASP A 830 -3.06 -4.90 -4.46
CA ASP A 830 -3.44 -3.49 -4.34
C ASP A 830 -2.65 -2.61 -5.31
N LEU A 831 -3.32 -2.22 -6.40
CA LEU A 831 -2.85 -1.30 -7.43
C LEU A 831 -3.69 -0.01 -7.42
N SER A 832 -4.31 0.34 -6.29
CA SER A 832 -5.20 1.51 -6.18
C SER A 832 -4.51 2.85 -6.46
N GLN A 833 -3.17 2.87 -6.53
CA GLN A 833 -2.37 4.04 -6.87
C GLN A 833 -1.76 3.98 -8.28
N ILE A 834 -2.13 2.98 -9.11
CA ILE A 834 -1.74 2.89 -10.51
C ILE A 834 -2.98 3.07 -11.38
N ASN A 835 -3.01 4.08 -12.24
CA ASN A 835 -4.10 4.21 -13.21
C ASN A 835 -3.86 3.32 -14.43
N LEU A 836 -4.71 2.30 -14.57
CA LEU A 836 -4.72 1.33 -15.65
C LEU A 836 -5.47 1.80 -16.92
N LYS A 837 -5.98 3.03 -16.92
CA LYS A 837 -6.83 3.63 -17.95
C LYS A 837 -8.02 2.75 -18.32
N ASP A 838 -8.10 2.27 -19.55
CA ASP A 838 -9.22 1.54 -20.16
C ASP A 838 -8.98 0.03 -20.26
N THR A 839 -7.74 -0.42 -20.06
CA THR A 839 -7.34 -1.81 -20.33
C THR A 839 -7.18 -2.62 -19.03
N PHE A 840 -7.97 -3.69 -18.88
CA PHE A 840 -7.87 -4.61 -17.75
C PHE A 840 -6.72 -5.59 -17.99
N PRO A 841 -5.76 -5.73 -17.06
CA PRO A 841 -4.72 -6.75 -17.16
C PRO A 841 -5.35 -8.15 -17.09
N ARG A 842 -5.43 -8.83 -18.22
CA ARG A 842 -6.08 -10.15 -18.35
C ARG A 842 -5.40 -11.21 -17.51
N GLU A 843 -4.13 -11.02 -17.19
CA GLU A 843 -3.36 -11.87 -16.28
C GLU A 843 -3.96 -11.93 -14.88
N ILE A 844 -4.66 -10.89 -14.42
CA ILE A 844 -5.37 -10.90 -13.13
C ILE A 844 -6.46 -11.98 -13.11
N GLU A 845 -7.06 -12.31 -14.26
CA GLU A 845 -8.11 -13.32 -14.39
C GLU A 845 -7.62 -14.74 -14.08
N LEU A 846 -6.29 -14.94 -14.04
CA LEU A 846 -5.64 -16.22 -13.72
C LEU A 846 -5.31 -16.35 -12.22
N LEU A 847 -5.49 -15.29 -11.43
CA LEU A 847 -5.18 -15.26 -10.01
C LEU A 847 -6.33 -15.86 -9.19
N VAL A 848 -6.61 -17.15 -9.35
CA VAL A 848 -7.79 -17.82 -8.75
C VAL A 848 -7.81 -17.81 -7.21
N HIS A 849 -6.64 -17.60 -6.58
CA HIS A 849 -6.50 -17.46 -5.13
C HIS A 849 -6.80 -16.04 -4.61
N LEU A 850 -7.04 -15.08 -5.51
CA LEU A 850 -7.21 -13.68 -5.16
C LEU A 850 -8.48 -13.46 -4.33
N ARG A 851 -8.32 -12.76 -3.22
CA ARG A 851 -9.37 -12.42 -2.24
C ARG A 851 -9.57 -10.91 -2.11
N TYR A 852 -8.53 -10.12 -2.34
CA TYR A 852 -8.58 -8.67 -2.37
C TYR A 852 -7.97 -8.13 -3.67
N LEU A 853 -8.75 -7.33 -4.39
CA LEU A 853 -8.32 -6.63 -5.61
C LEU A 853 -8.64 -5.15 -5.48
N ALA A 854 -7.64 -4.28 -5.64
CA ALA A 854 -7.83 -2.85 -5.76
C ALA A 854 -7.20 -2.31 -7.05
N ILE A 855 -8.00 -1.64 -7.89
CA ILE A 855 -7.58 -1.11 -9.19
C ILE A 855 -8.10 0.30 -9.42
N LEU A 856 -7.25 1.16 -9.99
CA LEU A 856 -7.61 2.51 -10.41
C LEU A 856 -7.56 2.61 -11.95
N GLY A 857 -8.48 3.38 -12.53
CA GLY A 857 -8.72 3.51 -13.98
C GLY A 857 -10.19 3.33 -14.37
N ASP A 858 -10.59 3.87 -15.52
CA ASP A 858 -11.89 3.64 -16.16
C ASP A 858 -11.85 2.39 -17.04
N VAL A 859 -11.45 1.29 -16.42
CA VAL A 859 -11.11 0.04 -17.09
C VAL A 859 -12.37 -0.74 -17.45
N TYR A 860 -12.47 -1.29 -18.66
CA TYR A 860 -13.53 -2.26 -18.94
C TYR A 860 -13.27 -3.58 -18.19
N ILE A 861 -14.03 -3.83 -17.12
CA ILE A 861 -13.90 -5.05 -16.32
C ILE A 861 -14.48 -6.22 -17.12
N PRO A 862 -13.67 -7.24 -17.45
CA PRO A 862 -14.12 -8.32 -18.32
C PRO A 862 -15.01 -9.33 -17.58
N SER A 863 -15.87 -10.03 -18.34
CA SER A 863 -16.78 -11.06 -17.80
C SER A 863 -16.06 -12.22 -17.11
N SER A 864 -14.81 -12.49 -17.49
CA SER A 864 -13.92 -13.46 -16.86
C SER A 864 -13.50 -13.10 -15.43
N ILE A 865 -13.86 -11.92 -14.91
CA ILE A 865 -13.73 -11.60 -13.47
C ILE A 865 -14.41 -12.66 -12.58
N ALA A 866 -15.44 -13.35 -13.09
CA ALA A 866 -16.10 -14.46 -12.41
C ALA A 866 -15.21 -15.69 -12.17
N ASN A 867 -14.04 -15.78 -12.81
CA ASN A 867 -13.03 -16.79 -12.52
C ASN A 867 -12.44 -16.61 -11.10
N LEU A 868 -12.47 -15.39 -10.57
CA LEU A 868 -11.97 -15.05 -9.23
C LEU A 868 -12.99 -15.41 -8.14
N GLN A 869 -13.38 -16.68 -8.06
CA GLN A 869 -14.45 -17.14 -7.17
C GLN A 869 -14.14 -16.92 -5.67
N ASN A 870 -12.87 -16.74 -5.32
CA ASN A 870 -12.39 -16.43 -3.97
C ASN A 870 -12.39 -14.94 -3.63
N LEU A 871 -12.78 -14.05 -4.56
CA LEU A 871 -12.73 -12.62 -4.34
C LEU A 871 -13.73 -12.18 -3.25
N GLU A 872 -13.23 -11.58 -2.17
CA GLU A 872 -13.99 -11.09 -1.03
C GLU A 872 -14.11 -9.56 -1.05
N THR A 873 -13.05 -8.86 -1.46
CA THR A 873 -13.00 -7.39 -1.54
C THR A 873 -12.59 -6.94 -2.94
N PHE A 874 -13.45 -6.12 -3.56
CA PHE A 874 -13.17 -5.51 -4.85
C PHE A 874 -13.30 -3.98 -4.76
N LEU A 875 -12.17 -3.29 -4.92
CA LEU A 875 -12.09 -1.84 -5.00
C LEU A 875 -11.76 -1.45 -6.44
N ALA A 876 -12.64 -0.70 -7.09
CA ALA A 876 -12.43 -0.29 -8.48
C ALA A 876 -12.93 1.14 -8.71
N SER A 877 -12.30 1.87 -9.63
CA SER A 877 -12.84 3.17 -10.08
C SER A 877 -13.61 3.09 -11.40
N SER A 878 -13.63 1.92 -12.06
CA SER A 878 -14.40 1.73 -13.28
C SER A 878 -15.90 1.93 -13.03
N THR A 879 -16.57 2.52 -14.02
CA THR A 879 -18.00 2.75 -13.96
C THR A 879 -18.81 1.52 -14.38
N SER A 880 -18.30 0.64 -15.24
CA SER A 880 -19.05 -0.49 -15.79
C SER A 880 -18.62 -1.82 -15.17
N LEU A 881 -19.60 -2.61 -14.72
CA LEU A 881 -19.39 -3.94 -14.16
C LEU A 881 -20.07 -5.00 -15.05
N PRO A 882 -19.42 -6.15 -15.31
CA PRO A 882 -20.02 -7.21 -16.11
C PRO A 882 -21.13 -7.95 -15.34
N ASP A 883 -22.09 -8.50 -16.08
CA ASP A 883 -23.19 -9.33 -15.55
C ASP A 883 -22.72 -10.54 -14.73
N THR A 884 -21.56 -11.08 -15.08
CA THR A 884 -20.91 -12.18 -14.36
C THR A 884 -20.45 -11.82 -12.94
N LEU A 885 -20.44 -10.54 -12.55
CA LEU A 885 -20.17 -10.10 -11.17
C LEU A 885 -21.04 -10.82 -10.14
N TRP A 886 -22.31 -11.08 -10.50
CA TRP A 886 -23.26 -11.78 -9.61
C TRP A 886 -22.79 -13.19 -9.22
N ASN A 887 -21.88 -13.80 -9.99
CA ASN A 887 -21.34 -15.13 -9.73
C ASN A 887 -20.29 -15.16 -8.60
N LEU A 888 -19.80 -14.01 -8.15
CA LEU A 888 -18.80 -13.89 -7.08
C LEU A 888 -19.43 -14.08 -5.68
N LYS A 889 -19.86 -15.30 -5.36
CA LYS A 889 -20.62 -15.62 -4.14
C LYS A 889 -19.89 -15.28 -2.83
N LYS A 890 -18.55 -15.24 -2.83
CA LYS A 890 -17.72 -14.88 -1.67
C LYS A 890 -17.53 -13.37 -1.51
N LEU A 891 -17.99 -12.55 -2.45
CA LEU A 891 -17.81 -11.10 -2.41
C LEU A 891 -18.54 -10.47 -1.23
N ARG A 892 -17.79 -9.73 -0.40
CA ARG A 892 -18.25 -9.05 0.81
C ARG A 892 -18.23 -7.53 0.67
N HIS A 893 -17.25 -7.00 -0.06
CA HIS A 893 -17.04 -5.57 -0.18
C HIS A 893 -16.86 -5.17 -1.65
N LEU A 894 -17.78 -4.33 -2.15
CA LEU A 894 -17.68 -3.72 -3.47
C LEU A 894 -17.71 -2.20 -3.31
N VAL A 895 -16.56 -1.55 -3.54
CA VAL A 895 -16.38 -0.13 -3.21
C VAL A 895 -15.76 0.63 -4.37
N TRP A 896 -16.43 1.69 -4.77
CA TRP A 896 -15.89 2.58 -5.79
C TRP A 896 -14.83 3.51 -5.21
N ILE A 897 -13.64 3.53 -5.80
CA ILE A 897 -12.47 4.29 -5.32
C ILE A 897 -11.99 5.40 -6.27
N GLY A 898 -12.79 5.76 -7.27
CA GLY A 898 -12.42 6.85 -8.18
C GLY A 898 -12.31 8.20 -7.46
N GLN A 899 -11.49 9.08 -8.02
CA GLN A 899 -11.20 10.39 -7.43
C GLN A 899 -12.25 11.46 -7.80
N PHE A 900 -13.00 11.25 -8.88
CA PHE A 900 -13.94 12.24 -9.41
C PHE A 900 -15.28 12.27 -8.66
N SER A 901 -15.84 13.47 -8.53
CA SER A 901 -17.07 13.75 -7.78
C SER A 901 -18.31 13.01 -8.33
N PHE A 902 -18.30 12.70 -9.64
CA PHE A 902 -19.44 12.28 -10.46
C PHE A 902 -19.38 10.82 -10.99
N GLY A 903 -18.54 9.96 -10.41
CA GLY A 903 -18.46 8.54 -10.78
C GLY A 903 -19.13 7.60 -9.78
N GLY A 904 -19.38 6.37 -10.21
CA GLY A 904 -19.94 5.28 -9.41
C GLY A 904 -20.21 4.03 -10.25
N PHE A 905 -20.44 2.90 -9.59
CA PHE A 905 -20.69 1.63 -10.27
C PHE A 905 -22.06 1.60 -10.94
N ARG A 906 -22.09 1.18 -12.20
CA ARG A 906 -23.29 0.80 -12.93
C ARG A 906 -23.47 -0.71 -12.78
N LEU A 907 -24.47 -1.11 -12.02
CA LEU A 907 -24.77 -2.53 -11.84
C LEU A 907 -25.38 -3.11 -13.13
N PRO A 908 -24.98 -4.33 -13.53
CA PRO A 908 -25.59 -5.01 -14.66
C PRO A 908 -27.05 -5.35 -14.35
N THR A 909 -27.94 -5.01 -15.28
CA THR A 909 -29.40 -5.19 -15.15
C THR A 909 -29.96 -6.30 -16.03
N GLU A 910 -29.15 -6.85 -16.93
CA GLU A 910 -29.53 -7.95 -17.80
C GLU A 910 -29.66 -9.25 -16.99
N ASN A 911 -30.70 -10.05 -17.29
CA ASN A 911 -30.93 -11.37 -16.71
C ASN A 911 -30.94 -11.44 -15.17
N LEU A 912 -31.33 -10.37 -14.48
CA LEU A 912 -31.41 -10.33 -13.01
C LEU A 912 -32.25 -11.48 -12.43
N ASP A 913 -33.30 -11.94 -13.10
CA ASP A 913 -34.13 -13.03 -12.54
C ASP A 913 -33.40 -14.39 -12.50
N LYS A 914 -32.37 -14.58 -13.36
CA LYS A 914 -31.59 -15.83 -13.46
C LYS A 914 -30.24 -15.77 -12.74
N SER A 915 -29.71 -14.59 -12.47
CA SER A 915 -28.40 -14.45 -11.82
C SER A 915 -28.45 -14.83 -10.33
N PRO A 916 -27.34 -15.29 -9.72
CA PRO A 916 -27.33 -15.59 -8.29
C PRO A 916 -27.45 -14.32 -7.42
N GLN A 917 -27.78 -14.53 -6.15
CA GLN A 917 -27.73 -13.46 -5.13
C GLN A 917 -26.36 -13.42 -4.47
N LEU A 918 -25.89 -12.22 -4.15
CA LEU A 918 -24.68 -11.96 -3.38
C LEU A 918 -25.02 -11.91 -1.89
N CYS A 919 -25.33 -13.06 -1.31
CA CYS A 919 -25.76 -13.17 0.09
C CYS A 919 -24.67 -12.78 1.12
N ASN A 920 -23.40 -12.79 0.72
CA ASN A 920 -22.27 -12.42 1.58
C ASN A 920 -21.89 -10.93 1.48
N LEU A 921 -22.53 -10.18 0.57
CA LEU A 921 -22.22 -8.77 0.34
C LEU A 921 -22.64 -7.93 1.55
N ASP A 922 -21.65 -7.33 2.18
CA ASP A 922 -21.78 -6.54 3.41
C ASP A 922 -21.79 -5.04 3.13
N THR A 923 -20.88 -4.60 2.25
CA THR A 923 -20.68 -3.19 1.93
C THR A 923 -20.72 -2.99 0.41
N LEU A 924 -21.59 -2.09 -0.03
CA LEU A 924 -21.73 -1.68 -1.41
C LEU A 924 -21.74 -0.15 -1.45
N SER A 925 -20.68 0.43 -2.00
CA SER A 925 -20.46 1.87 -1.93
C SER A 925 -20.39 2.54 -3.29
N ARG A 926 -21.27 3.53 -3.47
CA ARG A 926 -21.36 4.48 -4.60
C ARG A 926 -21.75 3.79 -5.91
N VAL A 927 -22.96 3.24 -5.89
CA VAL A 927 -23.67 2.69 -7.05
C VAL A 927 -24.54 3.76 -7.69
N ILE A 928 -24.63 3.80 -9.02
CA ILE A 928 -25.54 4.68 -9.77
C ILE A 928 -26.71 3.86 -10.31
N ILE A 929 -27.93 4.25 -9.98
CA ILE A 929 -29.17 3.62 -10.47
C ILE A 929 -29.88 4.57 -11.45
N PHE A 930 -29.93 4.18 -12.74
CA PHE A 930 -30.50 4.98 -13.84
C PHE A 930 -31.95 4.66 -14.19
N SER A 931 -32.45 3.47 -13.85
CA SER A 931 -33.82 3.05 -14.16
C SER A 931 -34.51 2.52 -12.91
N TRP A 932 -35.66 3.10 -12.60
CA TRP A 932 -36.49 2.70 -11.47
C TRP A 932 -37.23 1.37 -11.72
N GLU A 933 -37.36 0.96 -12.98
CA GLU A 933 -38.07 -0.26 -13.40
C GLU A 933 -37.46 -1.55 -12.82
N ASN A 934 -36.15 -1.58 -12.56
CA ASN A 934 -35.45 -2.77 -12.05
C ASN A 934 -35.01 -2.65 -10.58
N ARG A 935 -35.42 -1.61 -9.85
CA ARG A 935 -34.91 -1.31 -8.50
C ARG A 935 -35.13 -2.47 -7.51
N ASP A 936 -36.33 -3.02 -7.48
CA ASP A 936 -36.72 -4.06 -6.53
C ASP A 936 -35.97 -5.37 -6.83
N LYS A 937 -35.70 -5.62 -8.12
CA LYS A 937 -34.90 -6.76 -8.57
C LYS A 937 -33.43 -6.61 -8.17
N ILE A 938 -32.87 -5.41 -8.27
CA ILE A 938 -31.50 -5.12 -7.85
C ILE A 938 -31.35 -5.25 -6.34
N PHE A 939 -32.25 -4.66 -5.55
CA PHE A 939 -32.17 -4.71 -4.08
C PHE A 939 -32.31 -6.14 -3.54
N LYS A 940 -33.10 -7.00 -4.20
CA LYS A 940 -33.17 -8.43 -3.91
C LYS A 940 -31.86 -9.19 -4.15
N LYS A 941 -30.87 -8.61 -4.84
CA LYS A 941 -29.57 -9.29 -5.11
C LYS A 941 -28.63 -9.32 -3.94
N PHE A 942 -28.76 -8.41 -2.97
CA PHE A 942 -27.86 -8.32 -1.82
C PHE A 942 -28.65 -8.27 -0.51
N PRO A 943 -29.32 -9.38 -0.15
CA PRO A 943 -30.27 -9.41 0.95
C PRO A 943 -29.65 -9.23 2.34
N ASN A 944 -28.32 -9.31 2.52
CA ASN A 944 -27.67 -9.16 3.83
C ASN A 944 -26.82 -7.89 3.95
N ILE A 945 -27.06 -6.89 3.10
CA ILE A 945 -26.28 -5.66 3.07
C ILE A 945 -26.39 -4.89 4.40
N ARG A 946 -25.26 -4.51 5.00
CA ARG A 946 -25.22 -3.65 6.20
C ARG A 946 -24.93 -2.20 5.86
N LYS A 947 -24.15 -1.95 4.81
CA LYS A 947 -23.72 -0.60 4.41
C LYS A 947 -23.97 -0.37 2.92
N PHE A 948 -24.89 0.54 2.62
CA PHE A 948 -25.27 0.87 1.25
C PHE A 948 -25.13 2.36 0.97
N LYS A 949 -24.38 2.70 -0.09
CA LYS A 949 -24.29 4.07 -0.61
C LYS A 949 -24.68 4.10 -2.08
N CYS A 950 -25.68 4.91 -2.41
CA CYS A 950 -26.28 4.98 -3.73
C CYS A 950 -26.40 6.42 -4.20
N GLU A 951 -26.23 6.60 -5.51
CA GLU A 951 -26.60 7.80 -6.26
C GLU A 951 -27.78 7.45 -7.18
N LEU A 952 -28.83 8.25 -7.11
CA LEU A 952 -30.08 8.09 -7.83
C LEU A 952 -30.13 9.11 -8.96
N THR A 953 -30.16 8.66 -10.21
CA THR A 953 -30.31 9.56 -11.36
C THR A 953 -31.78 9.60 -11.80
N ALA A 954 -32.30 10.80 -12.06
CA ALA A 954 -33.70 10.98 -12.45
C ALA A 954 -33.93 10.59 -13.92
N PRO A 955 -35.13 10.08 -14.28
CA PRO A 955 -35.49 9.91 -15.69
C PRO A 955 -35.56 11.28 -16.38
N HIS A 956 -35.03 11.37 -17.60
CA HIS A 956 -34.91 12.61 -18.39
C HIS A 956 -36.24 13.32 -18.73
N HIS A 957 -37.40 12.77 -18.36
CA HIS A 957 -38.71 13.36 -18.63
C HIS A 957 -39.69 13.24 -17.45
N PRO A 958 -39.80 14.27 -16.59
CA PRO A 958 -40.81 14.33 -15.53
C PRO A 958 -42.26 14.46 -16.07
N ALA A 959 -42.45 14.72 -17.36
CA ALA A 959 -43.76 15.02 -17.95
C ALA A 959 -44.68 13.81 -18.21
N LYS A 960 -44.25 12.57 -17.92
CA LYS A 960 -45.04 11.35 -18.21
C LYS A 960 -45.35 10.42 -17.04
N GLN A 961 -44.96 10.73 -15.81
CA GLN A 961 -45.31 9.92 -14.64
C GLN A 961 -46.12 10.76 -13.64
N GLN A 962 -47.43 10.77 -13.86
CA GLN A 962 -48.42 11.29 -12.93
C GLN A 962 -48.81 10.14 -12.00
N GLY A 963 -47.93 9.82 -11.06
CA GLY A 963 -48.13 8.81 -10.02
C GLY A 963 -47.11 9.03 -8.93
N ASP A 964 -47.53 8.92 -7.67
CA ASP A 964 -46.66 9.03 -6.50
C ASP A 964 -45.53 7.99 -6.61
N ASN A 965 -44.31 8.43 -6.92
CA ASN A 965 -43.14 7.56 -6.99
C ASN A 965 -42.64 7.27 -5.57
N ILE A 966 -43.36 6.39 -4.85
CA ILE A 966 -42.96 5.89 -3.54
C ILE A 966 -41.57 5.23 -3.66
N LEU A 967 -40.59 5.69 -2.89
CA LEU A 967 -39.30 5.01 -2.74
C LEU A 967 -39.38 4.09 -1.53
N ALA A 968 -40.01 2.93 -1.76
CA ALA A 968 -39.91 1.82 -0.85
C ALA A 968 -38.48 1.26 -0.93
N LEU A 969 -37.65 1.65 0.04
CA LEU A 969 -36.30 1.13 0.21
C LEU A 969 -36.36 0.04 1.28
N ASP A 970 -37.11 -1.03 0.96
CA ASP A 970 -37.26 -2.23 1.77
C ASP A 970 -35.98 -3.08 1.67
N PHE A 971 -34.89 -2.53 2.19
CA PHE A 971 -33.71 -3.31 2.50
C PHE A 971 -34.02 -4.27 3.63
N SER A 972 -33.33 -5.41 3.68
CA SER A 972 -33.52 -6.38 4.75
C SER A 972 -33.30 -5.76 6.13
N SER A 973 -33.75 -6.48 7.16
CA SER A 973 -33.63 -6.15 8.58
C SER A 973 -32.19 -6.11 9.12
N ARG A 974 -31.18 -5.88 8.28
CA ARG A 974 -29.76 -5.78 8.63
C ARG A 974 -29.08 -4.49 8.17
N LEU A 975 -29.77 -3.63 7.42
CA LEU A 975 -29.17 -2.38 6.95
C LEU A 975 -28.93 -1.43 8.13
N GLU A 976 -27.66 -1.09 8.38
CA GLU A 976 -27.23 -0.22 9.47
C GLU A 976 -26.87 1.19 8.98
N SER A 977 -26.30 1.30 7.77
CA SER A 977 -25.84 2.57 7.21
C SER A 977 -26.33 2.77 5.79
N LEU A 978 -27.09 3.84 5.57
CA LEU A 978 -27.63 4.24 4.28
C LEU A 978 -27.14 5.65 3.89
N SER A 979 -26.65 5.79 2.67
CA SER A 979 -26.30 7.09 2.08
C SER A 979 -26.92 7.21 0.70
N LEU A 980 -27.79 8.19 0.53
CA LEU A 980 -28.47 8.47 -0.73
C LEU A 980 -28.09 9.85 -1.24
N ARG A 981 -27.85 9.95 -2.55
CA ARG A 981 -27.54 11.19 -3.24
C ARG A 981 -28.36 11.29 -4.52
N VAL A 982 -28.82 12.48 -4.85
CA VAL A 982 -29.33 12.85 -6.18
C VAL A 982 -28.41 13.92 -6.77
N PRO A 983 -27.98 13.80 -8.05
CA PRO A 983 -27.12 14.82 -8.69
C PRO A 983 -27.83 16.18 -8.85
N LYS A 984 -27.05 17.26 -8.80
CA LYS A 984 -27.52 18.63 -9.01
C LYS A 984 -28.12 18.83 -10.40
N GLY A 985 -29.22 19.59 -10.47
CA GLY A 985 -29.75 20.09 -11.75
C GLY A 985 -31.27 20.17 -11.88
N PHE A 986 -32.04 19.76 -10.88
CA PHE A 986 -33.50 19.66 -11.02
C PHE A 986 -34.29 20.86 -10.47
N GLY A 987 -33.74 21.63 -9.52
CA GLY A 987 -34.39 22.83 -8.96
C GLY A 987 -35.82 22.63 -8.44
N LYS A 988 -36.25 21.38 -8.28
CA LYS A 988 -37.60 20.96 -7.94
C LYS A 988 -37.51 19.78 -6.97
N PRO A 989 -38.45 19.67 -6.00
CA PRO A 989 -38.51 18.54 -5.09
C PRO A 989 -38.55 17.21 -5.84
N TYR A 990 -37.71 16.26 -5.43
CA TYR A 990 -37.78 14.91 -5.95
C TYR A 990 -39.01 14.22 -5.32
N PRO A 991 -40.00 13.74 -6.10
CA PRO A 991 -41.25 13.21 -5.56
C PRO A 991 -41.01 11.84 -4.93
N VAL A 992 -40.65 11.84 -3.65
CA VAL A 992 -40.24 10.65 -2.91
C VAL A 992 -40.94 10.59 -1.57
N GLU A 993 -41.55 9.45 -1.30
CA GLU A 993 -41.93 9.03 0.04
C GLU A 993 -40.96 7.94 0.50
N PHE A 994 -40.36 8.12 1.68
CA PHE A 994 -39.37 7.20 2.23
C PHE A 994 -40.05 6.13 3.08
N HIS A 995 -39.94 4.86 2.67
CA HIS A 995 -40.09 3.73 3.59
C HIS A 995 -38.70 3.17 3.88
N LEU A 996 -38.15 3.53 5.04
CA LEU A 996 -36.82 3.11 5.48
C LEU A 996 -36.93 1.97 6.48
N SER A 997 -35.96 1.06 6.45
CA SER A 997 -35.85 0.00 7.47
C SER A 997 -35.65 0.60 8.86
N LEU A 998 -36.37 0.05 9.84
CA LEU A 998 -36.26 0.43 11.27
C LEU A 998 -34.88 0.13 11.87
N THR A 999 -34.02 -0.61 11.16
CA THR A 999 -32.67 -0.99 11.63
C THR A 999 -31.58 0.04 11.30
N VAL A 1000 -31.89 1.07 10.51
CA VAL A 1000 -30.91 2.07 10.08
C VAL A 1000 -30.42 2.88 11.28
N ARG A 1001 -29.11 2.82 11.54
CA ARG A 1001 -28.41 3.61 12.57
C ARG A 1001 -27.77 4.86 12.01
N LYS A 1002 -27.47 4.89 10.72
CA LYS A 1002 -26.83 6.02 10.05
C LYS A 1002 -27.50 6.33 8.73
N LEU A 1003 -27.97 7.56 8.59
CA LEU A 1003 -28.56 8.09 7.37
C LEU A 1003 -27.79 9.31 6.86
N THR A 1004 -27.58 9.37 5.55
CA THR A 1004 -27.01 10.54 4.87
C THR A 1004 -27.83 10.83 3.61
N LEU A 1005 -28.36 12.05 3.48
CA LEU A 1005 -29.18 12.50 2.36
C LEU A 1005 -28.53 13.72 1.69
N SER A 1006 -28.69 13.83 0.36
CA SER A 1006 -28.18 14.95 -0.45
C SER A 1006 -28.94 15.06 -1.77
N GLY A 1007 -29.30 16.28 -2.20
CA GLY A 1007 -29.87 16.58 -3.52
C GLY A 1007 -31.35 16.26 -3.72
N PHE A 1008 -32.09 15.85 -2.68
CA PHE A 1008 -33.51 15.49 -2.80
C PHE A 1008 -34.46 16.69 -2.89
N CYS A 1009 -34.03 17.87 -2.45
CA CYS A 1009 -34.81 19.10 -2.40
C CYS A 1009 -36.16 18.95 -1.68
N LEU A 1010 -36.22 18.20 -0.58
CA LEU A 1010 -37.47 17.93 0.14
C LEU A 1010 -37.90 19.13 0.99
N PRO A 1011 -39.20 19.45 1.09
CA PRO A 1011 -39.65 20.43 2.07
C PRO A 1011 -39.48 19.89 3.49
N TRP A 1012 -39.18 20.77 4.46
CA TRP A 1012 -39.00 20.40 5.87
C TRP A 1012 -40.17 19.60 6.47
N SER A 1013 -41.41 19.83 6.01
CA SER A 1013 -42.60 19.03 6.38
C SER A 1013 -42.47 17.51 6.19
N LYS A 1014 -41.48 17.02 5.44
CA LYS A 1014 -41.22 15.59 5.20
C LYS A 1014 -40.15 15.00 6.13
N ILE A 1015 -39.59 15.78 7.06
CA ILE A 1015 -38.55 15.31 7.98
C ILE A 1015 -39.05 14.24 8.96
N SER A 1016 -40.35 14.22 9.25
CA SER A 1016 -41.03 13.23 10.10
C SER A 1016 -40.85 11.78 9.62
N ALA A 1017 -40.64 11.56 8.31
CA ALA A 1017 -40.31 10.26 7.74
C ALA A 1017 -38.93 9.73 8.19
N VAL A 1018 -38.05 10.62 8.65
CA VAL A 1018 -36.71 10.31 9.16
C VAL A 1018 -36.67 10.37 10.68
N ALA A 1019 -37.37 11.32 11.30
CA ALA A 1019 -37.33 11.55 12.74
C ALA A 1019 -37.71 10.30 13.54
N ASN A 1020 -38.81 9.66 13.15
CA ASN A 1020 -39.40 8.52 13.87
C ASN A 1020 -38.63 7.19 13.72
N LEU A 1021 -37.40 7.20 13.19
CA LEU A 1021 -36.58 5.99 13.09
C LEU A 1021 -36.01 5.61 14.47
N PRO A 1022 -36.36 4.43 15.02
CA PRO A 1022 -36.12 4.13 16.43
C PRO A 1022 -34.65 3.92 16.79
N ASN A 1023 -33.81 3.55 15.82
CA ASN A 1023 -32.39 3.22 16.03
C ASN A 1023 -31.44 4.25 15.40
N LEU A 1024 -31.94 5.39 14.91
CA LEU A 1024 -31.12 6.35 14.16
C LEU A 1024 -30.17 7.11 15.08
N GLU A 1025 -28.88 6.76 15.03
CA GLU A 1025 -27.81 7.39 15.84
C GLU A 1025 -27.11 8.55 15.11
N VAL A 1026 -27.07 8.52 13.77
CA VAL A 1026 -26.35 9.49 12.94
C VAL A 1026 -27.20 9.99 11.79
N LEU A 1027 -27.47 11.29 11.77
CA LEU A 1027 -28.14 11.98 10.67
C LEU A 1027 -27.22 13.00 10.02
N LYS A 1028 -27.11 12.93 8.69
CA LYS A 1028 -26.37 13.91 7.88
C LYS A 1028 -27.24 14.42 6.75
N LEU A 1029 -27.62 15.68 6.85
CA LEU A 1029 -28.32 16.42 5.81
C LEU A 1029 -27.28 17.28 5.10
N LEU A 1030 -26.94 16.88 3.87
CA LEU A 1030 -25.97 17.58 3.05
C LEU A 1030 -26.68 18.45 2.03
N GLU A 1031 -25.90 19.07 1.15
CA GLU A 1031 -26.36 19.98 0.11
C GLU A 1031 -27.68 19.54 -0.55
N GLU A 1032 -28.65 20.46 -0.54
CA GLU A 1032 -30.00 20.30 -1.11
C GLU A 1032 -30.73 19.04 -0.61
N ALA A 1033 -30.43 18.50 0.57
CA ALA A 1033 -31.20 17.38 1.15
C ALA A 1033 -32.64 17.81 1.45
N PHE A 1034 -32.78 18.96 2.12
CA PHE A 1034 -34.02 19.66 2.39
C PHE A 1034 -33.91 21.10 1.91
N VAL A 1035 -35.04 21.70 1.54
CA VAL A 1035 -35.18 23.06 1.03
C VAL A 1035 -36.25 23.79 1.83
N GLY A 1036 -35.96 25.04 2.17
CA GLY A 1036 -36.84 25.92 2.93
C GLY A 1036 -36.09 26.69 4.00
N GLU A 1037 -36.47 27.96 4.16
CA GLU A 1037 -35.80 28.89 5.08
C GLU A 1037 -36.03 28.53 6.55
N THR A 1038 -37.11 27.84 6.89
CA THR A 1038 -37.49 27.53 8.28
C THR A 1038 -37.68 26.03 8.49
N TRP A 1039 -36.98 25.49 9.50
CA TRP A 1039 -37.21 24.15 10.03
C TRP A 1039 -37.83 24.28 11.43
N ASP A 1040 -39.14 24.04 11.52
CA ASP A 1040 -39.88 24.00 12.77
C ASP A 1040 -40.16 22.54 13.15
N LEU A 1041 -39.78 22.15 14.37
CA LEU A 1041 -40.08 20.82 14.91
C LEU A 1041 -41.45 20.86 15.61
N GLU A 1042 -42.47 20.30 14.95
CA GLU A 1042 -43.85 20.23 15.40
C GLU A 1042 -44.20 18.80 15.86
N GLY A 1043 -43.47 18.31 16.87
CA GLY A 1043 -43.70 17.00 17.49
C GLY A 1043 -42.86 15.85 16.93
N GLU A 1044 -41.89 16.12 16.06
CA GLU A 1044 -40.90 15.12 15.67
C GLU A 1044 -39.88 14.81 16.78
N GLU A 1045 -39.63 13.52 17.00
CA GLU A 1045 -38.69 13.02 18.01
C GLU A 1045 -37.59 12.18 17.36
N PHE A 1046 -36.32 12.42 17.74
CA PHE A 1046 -35.16 11.66 17.32
C PHE A 1046 -34.56 10.91 18.53
N PRO A 1047 -35.13 9.75 18.92
CA PRO A 1047 -34.92 9.15 20.24
C PRO A 1047 -33.47 8.69 20.51
N GLU A 1048 -32.78 8.19 19.49
CA GLU A 1048 -31.42 7.63 19.62
C GLU A 1048 -30.34 8.50 18.94
N LEU A 1049 -30.70 9.69 18.44
CA LEU A 1049 -29.80 10.50 17.64
C LEU A 1049 -28.68 11.11 18.49
N ARG A 1050 -27.43 10.76 18.15
CA ARG A 1050 -26.22 11.24 18.83
C ARG A 1050 -25.43 12.25 18.01
N PHE A 1051 -25.54 12.17 16.68
CA PHE A 1051 -24.80 13.06 15.77
C PHE A 1051 -25.73 13.65 14.72
N LEU A 1052 -25.80 14.98 14.65
CA LEU A 1052 -26.50 15.73 13.61
C LEU A 1052 -25.51 16.58 12.81
N LYS A 1053 -25.57 16.49 11.48
CA LYS A 1053 -24.83 17.38 10.59
C LYS A 1053 -25.76 18.05 9.58
N LEU A 1054 -25.71 19.37 9.52
CA LEU A 1054 -26.35 20.22 8.53
C LEU A 1054 -25.24 20.85 7.68
N ALA A 1055 -25.22 20.56 6.39
CA ALA A 1055 -24.16 21.03 5.50
C ALA A 1055 -24.69 21.59 4.18
N SER A 1056 -24.33 22.83 3.86
CA SER A 1056 -24.70 23.51 2.60
C SER A 1056 -26.21 23.53 2.34
N LEU A 1057 -27.00 23.81 3.38
CA LEU A 1057 -28.46 23.98 3.30
C LEU A 1057 -28.82 25.47 3.15
N ASP A 1058 -30.02 25.73 2.64
CA ASP A 1058 -30.62 27.07 2.47
C ASP A 1058 -31.37 27.57 3.72
N ILE A 1059 -31.28 26.82 4.82
CA ILE A 1059 -31.93 27.13 6.10
C ILE A 1059 -31.47 28.48 6.67
N VAL A 1060 -32.45 29.24 7.18
CA VAL A 1060 -32.29 30.54 7.84
C VAL A 1060 -32.62 30.44 9.33
N LYS A 1061 -33.72 29.75 9.67
CA LYS A 1061 -34.20 29.57 11.03
C LYS A 1061 -34.44 28.10 11.33
N TRP A 1062 -33.94 27.64 12.46
CA TRP A 1062 -34.27 26.34 13.04
C TRP A 1062 -34.93 26.61 14.39
N THR A 1063 -36.19 26.22 14.57
CA THR A 1063 -36.93 26.42 15.82
C THR A 1063 -37.42 25.08 16.39
N ALA A 1064 -37.43 25.00 17.72
CA ALA A 1064 -37.90 23.83 18.47
C ALA A 1064 -38.33 24.27 19.87
N PHE A 1065 -39.56 23.90 20.27
CA PHE A 1065 -40.09 24.28 21.58
C PHE A 1065 -39.34 23.59 22.73
N GLU A 1066 -39.07 22.29 22.61
CA GLU A 1066 -38.41 21.47 23.64
C GLU A 1066 -37.38 20.50 23.01
N CYS A 1067 -36.16 20.99 22.77
CA CYS A 1067 -35.08 20.16 22.20
C CYS A 1067 -34.71 18.95 23.05
N GLU A 1068 -34.91 18.95 24.36
CA GLU A 1068 -34.69 17.76 25.21
C GLU A 1068 -35.59 16.58 24.80
N ASN A 1069 -36.82 16.88 24.36
CA ASN A 1069 -37.78 15.89 23.91
C ASN A 1069 -37.50 15.47 22.46
N SER A 1070 -37.17 16.42 21.59
CA SER A 1070 -36.83 16.12 20.20
C SER A 1070 -35.47 15.45 20.02
N PHE A 1071 -34.49 15.70 20.90
CA PHE A 1071 -33.10 15.24 20.79
C PHE A 1071 -32.50 14.75 22.13
N PRO A 1072 -33.09 13.74 22.77
CA PRO A 1072 -32.73 13.33 24.14
C PRO A 1072 -31.31 12.76 24.30
N ARG A 1073 -30.63 12.41 23.20
CA ARG A 1073 -29.30 11.77 23.21
C ARG A 1073 -28.26 12.47 22.34
N LEU A 1074 -28.55 13.69 21.87
CA LEU A 1074 -27.65 14.39 20.96
C LEU A 1074 -26.34 14.74 21.66
N GLN A 1075 -25.21 14.33 21.07
CA GLN A 1075 -23.86 14.53 21.60
C GLN A 1075 -23.07 15.53 20.75
N LYS A 1076 -23.26 15.53 19.43
CA LYS A 1076 -22.51 16.40 18.53
C LYS A 1076 -23.37 16.99 17.43
N LEU A 1077 -23.30 18.31 17.29
CA LEU A 1077 -23.89 19.08 16.19
C LEU A 1077 -22.77 19.63 15.29
N VAL A 1078 -22.93 19.47 13.97
CA VAL A 1078 -22.02 20.05 12.98
C VAL A 1078 -22.81 20.91 12.00
N LEU A 1079 -22.47 22.19 11.94
CA LEU A 1079 -23.00 23.17 11.00
C LEU A 1079 -21.89 23.51 10.00
N GLU A 1080 -22.09 23.22 8.72
CA GLU A 1080 -21.08 23.47 7.70
C GLU A 1080 -21.67 24.24 6.51
N LYS A 1081 -21.08 25.38 6.14
CA LYS A 1081 -21.46 26.15 4.95
C LYS A 1081 -22.95 26.48 4.86
N CYS A 1082 -23.63 26.65 5.99
CA CYS A 1082 -25.02 27.11 6.05
C CYS A 1082 -25.00 28.63 6.19
N HIS A 1083 -24.71 29.32 5.09
CA HIS A 1083 -24.35 30.75 5.11
C HIS A 1083 -25.47 31.68 5.60
N ASN A 1084 -26.72 31.25 5.49
CA ASN A 1084 -27.89 32.05 5.86
C ASN A 1084 -28.48 31.70 7.23
N LEU A 1085 -27.96 30.68 7.92
CA LEU A 1085 -28.50 30.23 9.20
C LEU A 1085 -28.25 31.31 10.27
N GLU A 1086 -29.33 31.94 10.74
CA GLU A 1086 -29.34 33.04 11.72
C GLU A 1086 -29.75 32.53 13.11
N GLU A 1087 -30.82 31.72 13.18
CA GLU A 1087 -31.41 31.25 14.44
C GLU A 1087 -31.30 29.73 14.58
N ILE A 1088 -30.77 29.28 15.72
CA ILE A 1088 -30.73 27.89 16.18
C ILE A 1088 -31.55 27.82 17.48
N PRO A 1089 -32.27 26.71 17.79
CA PRO A 1089 -33.10 26.65 18.99
C PRO A 1089 -32.27 26.85 20.26
N SER A 1090 -32.54 27.89 21.03
CA SER A 1090 -31.88 28.13 22.32
C SER A 1090 -32.09 26.98 23.28
N SER A 1091 -33.23 26.28 23.19
CA SER A 1091 -33.54 25.07 23.97
C SER A 1091 -32.52 23.92 23.79
N LEU A 1092 -31.64 23.94 22.78
CA LEU A 1092 -30.47 23.05 22.72
C LEU A 1092 -29.50 23.26 23.89
N GLY A 1093 -29.49 24.44 24.49
CA GLY A 1093 -28.80 24.74 25.74
C GLY A 1093 -29.17 23.75 26.82
N ASN A 1094 -30.44 23.34 26.90
CA ASN A 1094 -30.95 22.40 27.92
C ASN A 1094 -30.56 20.93 27.68
N VAL A 1095 -30.06 20.57 26.49
CA VAL A 1095 -29.70 19.17 26.18
C VAL A 1095 -28.41 18.77 26.92
N SER A 1096 -28.55 18.08 28.05
CA SER A 1096 -27.42 17.71 28.92
C SER A 1096 -26.43 16.73 28.29
N THR A 1097 -26.81 16.02 27.23
CA THR A 1097 -25.93 15.07 26.52
C THR A 1097 -25.04 15.73 25.47
N LEU A 1098 -25.26 17.02 25.17
CA LEU A 1098 -24.57 17.72 24.10
C LEU A 1098 -23.13 18.05 24.54
N ASP A 1099 -22.17 17.38 23.91
CA ASP A 1099 -20.74 17.51 24.21
C ASP A 1099 -20.08 18.59 23.32
N THR A 1100 -20.54 18.76 22.07
CA THR A 1100 -19.81 19.58 21.08
C THR A 1100 -20.70 20.19 19.99
N ILE A 1101 -20.49 21.48 19.69
CA ILE A 1101 -20.96 22.15 18.48
C ILE A 1101 -19.77 22.54 17.61
N GLU A 1102 -19.77 22.11 16.35
CA GLU A 1102 -18.75 22.45 15.35
C GLU A 1102 -19.38 23.32 14.26
N VAL A 1103 -18.91 24.56 14.14
CA VAL A 1103 -19.39 25.55 13.17
C VAL A 1103 -18.29 25.82 12.16
N ILE A 1104 -18.57 25.52 10.90
CA ILE A 1104 -17.66 25.69 9.78
C ILE A 1104 -18.34 26.60 8.77
N ASP A 1105 -17.82 27.80 8.57
CA ASP A 1105 -18.28 28.72 7.51
C ASP A 1105 -19.79 29.06 7.57
N CYS A 1106 -20.32 29.26 8.78
CA CYS A 1106 -21.70 29.70 9.05
C CYS A 1106 -21.66 31.06 9.79
N PRO A 1107 -21.44 32.18 9.10
CA PRO A 1107 -21.13 33.47 9.75
C PRO A 1107 -22.31 34.08 10.51
N LYS A 1108 -23.55 33.74 10.16
CA LYS A 1108 -24.75 34.34 10.75
C LYS A 1108 -25.25 33.63 12.02
N SER A 1109 -24.82 32.40 12.28
CA SER A 1109 -25.29 31.61 13.42
C SER A 1109 -24.48 31.83 14.70
N GLU A 1110 -23.47 32.69 14.66
CA GLU A 1110 -22.50 32.89 15.73
C GLU A 1110 -23.16 33.35 17.04
N THR A 1111 -24.10 34.29 16.97
CA THR A 1111 -24.83 34.80 18.14
C THR A 1111 -25.62 33.71 18.84
N SER A 1112 -26.38 32.92 18.08
CA SER A 1112 -27.22 31.84 18.62
C SER A 1112 -26.39 30.69 19.21
N VAL A 1113 -25.23 30.36 18.61
CA VAL A 1113 -24.31 29.35 19.17
C VAL A 1113 -23.68 29.82 20.48
N ASN A 1114 -23.33 31.10 20.59
CA ASN A 1114 -22.79 31.67 21.81
C ASN A 1114 -23.82 31.67 22.96
N GLU A 1115 -25.08 31.97 22.67
CA GLU A 1115 -26.17 31.87 23.66
C GLU A 1115 -26.30 30.45 24.22
N ILE A 1116 -26.27 29.43 23.35
CA ILE A 1116 -26.30 28.01 23.75
C ILE A 1116 -25.09 27.66 24.63
N GLN A 1117 -23.91 28.21 24.30
CA GLN A 1117 -22.69 27.99 25.08
C GLN A 1117 -22.79 28.59 26.49
N GLU A 1118 -23.29 29.83 26.60
CA GLU A 1118 -23.52 30.47 27.90
C GLU A 1118 -24.51 29.70 28.76
N GLU A 1119 -25.59 29.19 28.16
CA GLU A 1119 -26.61 28.39 28.84
C GLU A 1119 -26.05 27.07 29.36
N GLN A 1120 -25.31 26.31 28.54
CA GLN A 1120 -24.64 25.07 28.94
C GLN A 1120 -23.63 25.29 30.09
N ILE A 1121 -22.86 26.38 30.03
CA ILE A 1121 -21.92 26.76 31.11
C ILE A 1121 -22.68 27.11 32.39
N SER A 1122 -23.78 27.85 32.28
CA SER A 1122 -24.61 28.23 33.44
C SER A 1122 -25.24 27.02 34.14
N MET A 1123 -25.50 25.93 33.41
CA MET A 1123 -25.99 24.66 33.93
C MET A 1123 -24.88 23.72 34.43
N GLY A 1124 -23.63 24.18 34.44
CA GLY A 1124 -22.50 23.44 34.99
C GLY A 1124 -21.82 22.47 34.02
N ASN A 1125 -22.17 22.49 32.72
CA ASN A 1125 -21.49 21.70 31.70
C ASN A 1125 -20.19 22.38 31.24
N THR A 1126 -19.18 22.40 32.12
CA THR A 1126 -17.86 23.00 31.84
C THR A 1126 -17.05 22.23 30.79
N GLY A 1127 -17.48 21.02 30.42
CA GLY A 1127 -16.86 20.18 29.38
C GLY A 1127 -17.36 20.44 27.96
N PHE A 1128 -18.41 21.25 27.79
CA PHE A 1128 -18.99 21.59 26.49
C PHE A 1128 -18.00 22.38 25.60
N LYS A 1129 -17.89 21.99 24.33
CA LYS A 1129 -16.95 22.60 23.38
C LYS A 1129 -17.65 23.20 22.16
N VAL A 1130 -17.39 24.47 21.90
CA VAL A 1130 -17.74 25.11 20.62
C VAL A 1130 -16.47 25.27 19.79
N MET A 1131 -16.48 24.74 18.57
CA MET A 1131 -15.38 24.85 17.62
C MET A 1131 -15.84 25.66 16.41
N THR A 1132 -15.30 26.87 16.23
CA THR A 1132 -15.65 27.75 15.11
C THR A 1132 -14.49 27.86 14.12
N SER A 1133 -14.80 27.74 12.83
CA SER A 1133 -13.88 28.06 11.73
C SER A 1133 -14.60 28.98 10.74
N PHE A 1134 -14.30 30.28 10.81
CA PHE A 1134 -14.91 31.29 9.94
C PHE A 1134 -13.99 31.59 8.75
N LYS A 1135 -14.52 31.52 7.53
CA LYS A 1135 -13.95 32.24 6.38
C LYS A 1135 -14.85 33.46 6.16
N ARG A 1136 -14.40 34.67 6.49
CA ARG A 1136 -15.10 35.88 6.04
C ARG A 1136 -14.96 35.93 4.53
N SER A 1137 -16.08 35.81 3.81
CA SER A 1137 -16.15 36.05 2.37
C SER A 1137 -15.63 37.45 2.08
N SER A 1138 -14.50 37.53 1.36
CA SER A 1138 -14.00 38.76 0.73
C SER A 1138 -14.69 38.99 -0.61
#